data_AF-A0A9W8DV76-F1
#
_entry.id   AF-A0A9W8DV76-F1
#
_cell.length_a   1.000
_cell.length_b   1.000
_cell.length_c   1.000
_cell.angle_alpha   90.00
_cell.angle_beta   90.00
_cell.angle_gamma   90.00
#
_symmetry.space_group_name_H-M   'P 1'
#
loop_
_entity.id
_entity.type
_entity.pdbx_description
1 polymer ?
#
loop_
_entity_poly.entity_id
_entity_poly.type
_entity_poly.pdbx_seq_one_letter_code
_entity_poly.pdbx_strand_id
1 'polypeptide(L)'
;MATILERAYIGTSLLSLLLAYLFLRCIPAGFLLRCFGVCVLVLLVLQLRVYYLYYYGPGAVQLAAKQGAMKAPSVDRATGNSTARQTSETRAHRRNKGTTSAASPKLVQDCIASSVADSADTLVTPLSQVAFRSPRLRAAKSILTLLNLVAVTFVVDFAFVPYFFRPATDLVLLRTGALYPDGARLVLRAPQVAYIELWTAALPEADGVPLMTLYDRVLDPHAANNGAGNDDLDLTWALAANTTTSASDLSDHVTQIHLRGLTSDTPYVVRALRHFANRTAAETNRVVFRTAPAAPGDGSATASGVQFDFATGSCIKPNFPYVPLATSQIPGLRSVAQHPLAFMLFLGDFIYADVPHYFGSSVEDYRRLYRQVYADPDARAFVERVPTYHMYDDHEVVNNWHQGTHAPMGSALAAYQLYHGRGNPDPPSPGAFAGGLRGFATAFVSELRTLAQRALTAWQGAAGPTTPPADPARPVDKTGGDHRSAADADAPLSATSLPATYYAFDHGDVGFFVMDTRRYRSPNHQPDTVNKTMLGAEQKRELLDWLSAVNHTRAFKFIASSVPLASNWVLGDGPVDTWGGYLTERAEILRVVQTVPNVIFLSGDRHEAAVVRLGLPETVEAYRSMGRRQASTAVDDDPADADHRSHAAKADDDEDEELAAGVGHHDHDDHAAHQDLHATAVALYDAASIDERPIDFSTSPVNQFYFPLIQAFSMSTELDDAIYYRRVDNIKYAIFRVDTRSNPQQPTATYQLFTNEHDGRRPVYNFTVYGRPWQKV
;
A
#
# COMPACT_ATOMS: atom_id res chain seq x y z
N MET A 1 7.40 14.94 45.15
CA MET A 1 6.31 15.12 44.15
C MET A 1 6.76 15.91 42.93
N ALA A 2 7.38 17.07 43.10
CA ALA A 2 7.55 18.00 42.00
C ALA A 2 8.62 17.56 40.97
N THR A 3 9.67 16.85 41.39
CA THR A 3 10.62 16.14 40.51
C THR A 3 10.01 14.93 39.78
N ILE A 4 9.04 14.25 40.40
CA ILE A 4 8.32 13.12 39.80
C ILE A 4 7.40 13.61 38.68
N LEU A 5 6.66 14.70 38.92
CA LEU A 5 5.81 15.34 37.91
C LEU A 5 6.62 15.88 36.72
N GLU A 6 7.83 16.40 36.97
CA GLU A 6 8.73 16.84 35.90
C GLU A 6 9.24 15.69 35.04
N ARG A 7 9.70 14.60 35.67
CA ARG A 7 10.13 13.39 34.96
C ARG A 7 8.97 12.77 34.18
N ALA A 8 7.78 12.73 34.76
CA ALA A 8 6.57 12.25 34.10
C ALA A 8 6.20 13.13 32.89
N TYR A 9 6.25 14.46 33.02
CA TYR A 9 5.98 15.39 31.91
C TYR A 9 6.98 15.20 30.76
N ILE A 10 8.28 15.16 31.06
CA ILE A 10 9.32 14.98 30.04
C ILE A 10 9.19 13.60 29.38
N GLY A 11 9.04 12.54 30.17
CA GLY A 11 8.90 11.17 29.66
C GLY A 11 7.68 11.00 28.76
N THR A 12 6.50 11.47 29.19
CA THR A 12 5.28 11.41 28.38
C THR A 12 5.35 12.28 27.12
N SER A 13 6.07 13.41 27.17
CA SER A 13 6.28 14.28 26.01
C SER A 13 7.20 13.66 24.98
N LEU A 14 8.31 13.05 25.40
CA LEU A 14 9.22 12.35 24.50
C LEU A 14 8.56 11.12 23.89
N LEU A 15 7.78 10.38 24.68
CA LEU A 15 6.98 9.25 24.18
C LEU A 15 5.95 9.72 23.14
N SER A 16 5.20 10.79 23.42
CA SER A 16 4.24 11.36 22.47
C SER A 16 4.90 11.79 21.15
N LEU A 17 6.06 12.43 21.20
CA LEU A 17 6.84 12.78 20.00
C LEU A 17 7.30 11.55 19.22
N LEU A 18 7.82 10.53 19.91
CA LEU A 18 8.22 9.26 19.29
C LEU A 18 7.04 8.58 18.61
N LEU A 19 5.89 8.51 19.28
CA LEU A 19 4.67 7.89 18.73
C LEU A 19 4.15 8.64 17.50
N ALA A 20 4.13 9.98 17.54
CA ALA A 20 3.77 10.79 16.39
C ALA A 20 4.75 10.59 15.22
N TYR A 21 6.06 10.55 15.49
CA TYR A 21 7.08 10.27 14.48
C TYR A 21 6.87 8.89 13.83
N LEU A 22 6.67 7.84 14.62
CA LEU A 22 6.43 6.48 14.12
C LEU A 22 5.16 6.41 13.28
N PHE A 23 4.07 7.06 13.72
CA PHE A 23 2.82 7.15 12.96
C PHE A 23 3.02 7.78 11.57
N LEU A 24 3.74 8.90 11.52
CA LEU A 24 3.97 9.67 10.29
C LEU A 24 5.03 9.06 9.35
N ARG A 25 5.75 8.02 9.78
CA ARG A 25 6.83 7.39 9.00
C ARG A 25 6.63 5.93 8.67
N CYS A 26 5.83 5.18 9.44
CA CYS A 26 5.74 3.72 9.27
C CYS A 26 4.30 3.16 9.23
N ILE A 27 3.23 3.98 9.13
CA ILE A 27 1.79 3.61 9.25
C ILE A 27 1.61 2.23 9.90
N PRO A 28 1.47 2.16 11.24
CA PRO A 28 1.32 0.89 11.91
C PRO A 28 0.11 0.12 11.37
N ALA A 29 0.31 -1.13 10.93
CA ALA A 29 -0.79 -2.02 10.57
C ALA A 29 -1.62 -2.39 11.81
N GLY A 30 -2.94 -2.52 11.65
CA GLY A 30 -3.84 -3.16 12.63
C GLY A 30 -4.40 -2.29 13.78
N PHE A 31 -4.83 -2.99 14.85
CA PHE A 31 -5.61 -2.48 16.00
C PHE A 31 -4.86 -1.45 16.87
N LEU A 32 -3.53 -1.56 16.97
CA LEU A 32 -2.70 -0.68 17.80
C LEU A 32 -2.86 0.81 17.42
N LEU A 33 -3.25 1.11 16.16
CA LEU A 33 -3.42 2.44 15.60
C LEU A 33 -4.62 3.24 16.13
N ARG A 34 -5.75 2.57 16.38
CA ARG A 34 -6.95 3.22 16.98
C ARG A 34 -6.63 3.73 18.38
N CYS A 35 -5.75 3.02 19.09
CA CYS A 35 -5.19 3.45 20.35
C CYS A 35 -4.12 4.54 20.16
N PHE A 36 -3.25 4.50 19.14
CA PHE A 36 -2.15 5.46 18.99
C PHE A 36 -2.58 6.92 18.83
N GLY A 37 -3.51 7.23 17.92
CA GLY A 37 -3.98 8.62 17.75
C GLY A 37 -4.67 9.17 19.01
N VAL A 38 -5.49 8.32 19.64
CA VAL A 38 -6.14 8.62 20.93
C VAL A 38 -5.10 8.76 22.03
N CYS A 39 -4.07 7.92 22.08
CA CYS A 39 -2.98 7.98 23.04
C CYS A 39 -2.19 9.28 22.88
N VAL A 40 -1.87 9.71 21.66
CA VAL A 40 -1.19 10.99 21.41
C VAL A 40 -2.05 12.16 21.90
N LEU A 41 -3.37 12.15 21.61
CA LEU A 41 -4.31 13.16 22.11
C LEU A 41 -4.47 13.13 23.65
N VAL A 42 -4.58 11.94 24.25
CA VAL A 42 -4.71 11.75 25.70
C VAL A 42 -3.43 12.17 26.41
N LEU A 43 -2.25 11.79 25.89
CA LEU A 43 -0.95 12.21 26.40
C LEU A 43 -0.81 13.73 26.30
N LEU A 44 -1.25 14.36 25.20
CA LEU A 44 -1.27 15.82 25.07
C LEU A 44 -2.20 16.47 26.11
N VAL A 45 -3.43 15.96 26.30
CA VAL A 45 -4.38 16.49 27.29
C VAL A 45 -3.82 16.35 28.71
N LEU A 46 -3.23 15.19 29.04
CA LEU A 46 -2.56 14.97 30.31
C LEU A 46 -1.38 15.93 30.51
N GLN A 47 -0.56 16.15 29.47
CA GLN A 47 0.55 17.11 29.49
C GLN A 47 0.05 18.55 29.71
N LEU A 48 -0.98 18.98 28.98
CA LEU A 48 -1.58 20.31 29.13
C LEU A 48 -2.18 20.50 30.53
N ARG A 49 -2.81 19.46 31.09
CA ARG A 49 -3.34 19.48 32.45
C ARG A 49 -2.22 19.56 33.49
N VAL A 50 -1.15 18.77 33.35
CA VAL A 50 0.03 18.84 34.23
C VAL A 50 0.72 20.20 34.11
N TYR A 51 0.87 20.74 32.91
CA TYR A 51 1.39 22.08 32.64
C TYR A 51 0.53 23.14 33.34
N TYR A 52 -0.79 23.10 33.17
CA TYR A 52 -1.72 24.02 33.81
C TYR A 52 -1.65 23.95 35.34
N LEU A 53 -1.71 22.75 35.92
CA LEU A 53 -1.60 22.57 37.37
C LEU A 53 -0.26 23.06 37.91
N TYR A 54 0.82 22.88 37.14
CA TYR A 54 2.17 23.33 37.50
C TYR A 54 2.30 24.86 37.53
N TYR A 55 1.71 25.58 36.57
CA TYR A 55 1.84 27.04 36.47
C TYR A 55 0.71 27.82 37.15
N TYR A 56 -0.50 27.27 37.21
CA TYR A 56 -1.72 27.98 37.58
C TYR A 56 -2.55 27.26 38.66
N GLY A 57 -2.07 26.12 39.19
CA GLY A 57 -2.77 25.37 40.24
C GLY A 57 -2.88 26.12 41.58
N PRO A 58 -3.71 25.64 42.52
CA PRO A 58 -4.01 26.32 43.79
C PRO A 58 -2.78 26.73 44.63
N GLY A 59 -1.70 25.95 44.56
CA GLY A 59 -0.42 26.27 45.22
C GLY A 59 0.33 27.47 44.61
N ALA A 60 0.12 27.75 43.31
CA ALA A 60 0.68 28.94 42.65
C ALA A 60 -0.08 30.22 43.04
N VAL A 61 -1.40 30.12 43.25
CA VAL A 61 -2.28 31.22 43.66
C VAL A 61 -2.05 31.64 45.13
N GLN A 62 -1.86 30.67 46.04
CA GLN A 62 -1.53 30.98 47.44
C GLN A 62 -0.19 31.72 47.62
N LEU A 63 0.77 31.51 46.71
CA LEU A 63 2.08 32.18 46.75
C LEU A 63 2.02 33.63 46.22
N ALA A 64 1.18 33.89 45.21
CA ALA A 64 0.94 35.24 44.70
C ALA A 64 0.28 36.14 45.76
N ALA A 65 -0.66 35.59 46.54
CA ALA A 65 -1.26 36.29 47.68
C ALA A 65 -0.22 36.62 48.77
N LYS A 66 0.74 35.73 49.05
CA LYS A 66 1.84 35.99 50.00
C LYS A 66 2.87 37.01 49.49
N GLN A 67 3.14 37.08 48.19
CA GLN A 67 4.08 38.05 47.61
C GLN A 67 3.48 39.45 47.46
N GLY A 68 2.17 39.57 47.20
CA GLY A 68 1.46 40.86 47.22
C GLY A 68 1.42 41.51 48.62
N ALA A 69 1.34 40.70 49.67
CA ALA A 69 1.36 41.18 51.06
C ALA A 69 2.72 41.73 51.52
N MET A 70 3.83 41.40 50.84
CA MET A 70 5.18 41.89 51.17
C MET A 70 5.57 43.22 50.47
N LYS A 71 4.68 43.81 49.66
CA LYS A 71 4.95 45.04 48.89
C LYS A 71 4.07 46.24 49.29
N ALA A 72 3.72 46.37 50.58
CA ALA A 72 3.20 47.62 51.11
C ALA A 72 4.38 48.55 51.48
N PRO A 73 4.37 49.86 51.11
CA PRO A 73 5.50 50.75 51.36
C PRO A 73 5.54 51.21 52.83
N SER A 74 6.74 51.19 53.41
CA SER A 74 7.06 51.74 54.72
C SER A 74 6.96 53.26 54.72
N VAL A 75 6.16 53.82 55.63
CA VAL A 75 6.10 55.27 55.91
C VAL A 75 7.23 55.65 56.87
N ASP A 76 7.95 56.72 56.50
CA ASP A 76 9.12 57.30 57.13
C ASP A 76 8.95 57.67 58.61
N ARG A 77 10.03 57.52 59.39
CA ARG A 77 10.14 58.01 60.77
C ARG A 77 11.20 59.10 60.84
N ALA A 78 10.75 60.35 60.88
CA ALA A 78 11.58 61.52 61.16
C ALA A 78 11.92 61.60 62.66
N THR A 79 13.12 62.10 62.91
CA THR A 79 13.81 62.28 64.19
C THR A 79 13.31 63.45 65.04
N GLY A 80 13.36 63.29 66.37
CA GLY A 80 13.93 64.31 67.26
C GLY A 80 13.00 65.03 68.26
N ASN A 81 13.40 64.94 69.54
CA ASN A 81 13.08 65.79 70.71
C ASN A 81 11.61 65.77 71.22
N SER A 82 11.31 65.74 72.52
CA SER A 82 12.00 66.35 73.66
C SER A 82 11.66 65.65 75.00
N THR A 83 12.55 65.88 75.95
CA THR A 83 12.45 65.72 77.40
C THR A 83 11.18 66.32 78.03
N ALA A 84 10.55 65.62 78.98
CA ALA A 84 10.19 66.18 80.29
C ALA A 84 9.59 65.11 81.22
N ARG A 85 9.85 65.34 82.50
CA ARG A 85 9.71 64.50 83.69
C ARG A 85 8.65 65.15 84.57
N GLN A 86 7.71 64.40 85.15
CA GLN A 86 7.11 64.65 86.49
C GLN A 86 6.01 63.60 86.83
N THR A 87 6.23 62.76 87.86
CA THR A 87 5.58 62.79 89.22
C THR A 87 4.10 62.38 89.19
N SER A 88 3.53 61.49 90.02
CA SER A 88 3.67 61.17 91.46
C SER A 88 2.83 59.90 91.74
N GLU A 89 3.24 58.97 92.62
CA GLU A 89 2.65 58.68 93.96
C GLU A 89 1.09 58.66 94.01
N THR A 90 0.34 57.79 94.70
CA THR A 90 0.58 56.80 95.77
C THR A 90 -0.68 55.92 95.93
N ARG A 91 -0.45 54.63 96.24
CA ARG A 91 -1.14 53.74 97.22
C ARG A 91 -2.50 54.13 97.85
N ALA A 92 -3.51 53.25 97.74
CA ALA A 92 -4.47 52.88 98.80
C ALA A 92 -5.29 51.64 98.32
N HIS A 93 -5.13 50.43 98.85
CA HIS A 93 -5.67 49.88 100.10
C HIS A 93 -7.17 50.10 100.37
N ARG A 94 -7.89 48.97 100.41
CA ARG A 94 -8.97 48.58 101.35
C ARG A 94 -10.42 48.49 100.82
N ARG A 95 -10.73 47.25 100.40
CA ARG A 95 -11.73 46.31 100.97
C ARG A 95 -13.23 46.64 100.91
N ASN A 96 -13.94 45.78 100.17
CA ASN A 96 -15.33 45.26 100.37
C ASN A 96 -16.49 46.27 100.33
N LYS A 97 -17.68 45.98 99.81
CA LYS A 97 -18.41 44.74 99.52
C LYS A 97 -19.65 45.16 98.70
N GLY A 98 -20.22 44.26 97.89
CA GLY A 98 -21.67 44.27 97.64
C GLY A 98 -22.16 44.41 96.21
N THR A 99 -22.63 43.27 95.69
CA THR A 99 -23.88 43.06 94.93
C THR A 99 -24.06 43.59 93.51
N THR A 100 -24.39 42.59 92.67
CA THR A 100 -25.35 42.56 91.55
C THR A 100 -24.98 43.16 90.19
N SER A 101 -24.93 42.22 89.24
CA SER A 101 -25.55 42.26 87.90
C SER A 101 -24.80 42.94 86.75
N ALA A 102 -24.71 42.14 85.68
CA ALA A 102 -24.50 42.46 84.27
C ALA A 102 -23.06 42.49 83.72
N ALA A 103 -22.91 41.62 82.71
CA ALA A 103 -22.14 41.76 81.48
C ALA A 103 -20.67 41.29 81.38
N SER A 104 -20.48 40.51 80.32
CA SER A 104 -19.29 40.32 79.46
C SER A 104 -18.38 39.10 79.71
N PRO A 105 -18.02 38.33 78.65
CA PRO A 105 -17.30 37.07 78.77
C PRO A 105 -15.80 37.27 78.53
N LYS A 106 -14.96 36.69 79.39
CA LYS A 106 -13.57 36.30 79.09
C LYS A 106 -12.96 35.60 80.30
N LEU A 107 -12.86 34.28 80.22
CA LEU A 107 -11.85 33.45 80.87
C LEU A 107 -11.86 32.13 80.08
N VAL A 108 -10.80 31.38 79.85
CA VAL A 108 -9.35 31.43 80.09
C VAL A 108 -8.95 30.03 79.66
N GLN A 109 -7.90 29.84 78.86
CA GLN A 109 -7.07 28.66 79.06
C GLN A 109 -5.73 28.87 78.37
N ASP A 110 -4.71 29.06 79.19
CA ASP A 110 -3.33 28.77 78.84
C ASP A 110 -2.73 27.89 79.94
N CYS A 111 -1.84 27.02 79.50
CA CYS A 111 -0.89 26.17 80.24
C CYS A 111 -1.44 24.82 80.76
N ILE A 112 -1.14 23.74 80.04
CA ILE A 112 0.05 22.88 80.23
C ILE A 112 0.08 21.80 79.12
N ALA A 113 1.29 21.40 78.74
CA ALA A 113 1.69 20.25 77.92
C ALA A 113 2.07 20.51 76.44
N SER A 114 3.14 21.28 76.27
CA SER A 114 4.14 21.03 75.25
C SER A 114 4.92 19.74 75.58
N SER A 115 4.82 18.70 74.74
CA SER A 115 5.91 17.74 74.42
C SER A 115 5.46 16.58 73.53
N VAL A 116 4.99 16.84 72.30
CA VAL A 116 5.20 15.96 71.12
C VAL A 116 5.21 16.86 69.89
N ALA A 117 6.17 17.78 69.85
CA ALA A 117 6.44 18.63 68.70
C ALA A 117 7.92 18.44 68.35
N ASP A 118 8.24 17.23 67.92
CA ASP A 118 9.46 16.92 67.19
C ASP A 118 9.11 15.76 66.26
N SER A 119 9.47 15.89 64.97
CA SER A 119 9.26 14.95 63.85
C SER A 119 8.06 15.23 62.92
N ALA A 120 8.01 16.39 62.25
CA ALA A 120 7.28 16.51 60.98
C ALA A 120 7.70 17.66 60.05
N ASP A 121 8.38 18.71 60.55
CA ASP A 121 8.58 19.95 59.77
C ASP A 121 10.05 20.33 59.53
N THR A 122 10.90 19.34 59.24
CA THR A 122 12.26 19.59 58.74
C THR A 122 12.55 18.77 57.50
N LEU A 123 13.05 19.47 56.47
CA LEU A 123 13.56 19.00 55.17
C LEU A 123 12.55 18.87 54.01
N VAL A 124 11.91 19.99 53.64
CA VAL A 124 11.67 20.26 52.20
C VAL A 124 12.55 21.45 51.81
N THR A 125 13.63 21.11 51.11
CA THR A 125 14.77 21.96 50.74
C THR A 125 14.39 23.19 49.90
N PRO A 126 15.15 24.31 50.01
CA PRO A 126 15.04 25.48 49.13
C PRO A 126 15.34 25.17 47.65
N LEU A 127 16.01 24.05 47.35
CA LEU A 127 16.21 23.57 45.98
C LEU A 127 14.88 23.30 45.26
N SER A 128 13.86 22.87 46.00
CA SER A 128 12.50 22.67 45.48
C SER A 128 11.71 23.97 45.27
N GLN A 129 12.34 25.14 45.44
CA GLN A 129 11.76 26.44 45.07
C GLN A 129 12.62 27.17 44.03
N VAL A 130 13.93 26.89 43.98
CA VAL A 130 14.86 27.42 42.95
C VAL A 130 14.74 26.67 41.63
N ALA A 131 14.55 25.34 41.65
CA ALA A 131 14.29 24.56 40.43
C ALA A 131 12.97 24.97 39.72
N PHE A 132 12.02 25.52 40.48
CA PHE A 132 10.64 25.76 40.05
C PHE A 132 10.42 27.08 39.29
N ARG A 133 11.44 27.96 39.24
CA ARG A 133 11.37 29.24 38.52
C ARG A 133 12.52 29.48 37.54
N SER A 134 13.40 28.50 37.35
CA SER A 134 14.43 28.52 36.30
C SER A 134 13.79 28.91 34.96
N PRO A 135 14.09 30.10 34.40
CA PRO A 135 13.57 30.52 33.10
C PRO A 135 13.92 29.50 32.01
N ARG A 136 15.07 28.83 32.16
CA ARG A 136 15.56 27.77 31.27
C ARG A 136 14.67 26.52 31.32
N LEU A 137 14.26 26.07 32.51
CA LEU A 137 13.33 24.92 32.64
C LEU A 137 11.92 25.26 32.16
N ARG A 138 11.47 26.51 32.36
CA ARG A 138 10.18 26.99 31.82
C ARG A 138 10.19 27.05 30.30
N ALA A 139 11.25 27.61 29.72
CA ALA A 139 11.43 27.65 28.27
C ALA A 139 11.48 26.25 27.67
N ALA A 140 12.27 25.33 28.24
CA ALA A 140 12.38 23.95 27.76
C ALA A 140 11.02 23.21 27.78
N LYS A 141 10.24 23.35 28.86
CA LYS A 141 8.92 22.73 28.95
C LYS A 141 7.93 23.31 27.95
N SER A 142 7.92 24.64 27.77
CA SER A 142 7.07 25.30 26.77
C SER A 142 7.45 24.92 25.34
N ILE A 143 8.75 24.81 25.04
CA ILE A 143 9.24 24.28 23.75
C ILE A 143 8.72 22.86 23.55
N LEU A 144 8.82 22.01 24.57
CA LEU A 144 8.36 20.63 24.49
C LEU A 144 6.83 20.52 24.34
N THR A 145 6.05 21.40 24.98
CA THR A 145 4.59 21.51 24.75
C THR A 145 4.31 21.89 23.30
N LEU A 146 5.04 22.89 22.78
CA LEU A 146 4.87 23.36 21.41
C LEU A 146 5.21 22.28 20.40
N LEU A 147 6.32 21.54 20.59
CA LEU A 147 6.68 20.41 19.74
C LEU A 147 5.61 19.33 19.73
N ASN A 148 5.04 19.00 20.89
CA ASN A 148 3.93 18.04 20.97
C ASN A 148 2.67 18.54 20.26
N LEU A 149 2.31 19.81 20.42
CA LEU A 149 1.18 20.41 19.73
C LEU A 149 1.37 20.37 18.20
N VAL A 150 2.58 20.69 17.72
CA VAL A 150 2.95 20.61 16.30
C VAL A 150 2.87 19.16 15.81
N ALA A 151 3.40 18.19 16.57
CA ALA A 151 3.36 16.78 16.21
C ALA A 151 1.92 16.25 16.12
N VAL A 152 1.05 16.60 17.07
CA VAL A 152 -0.39 16.28 17.01
C VAL A 152 -1.05 16.93 15.81
N THR A 153 -0.71 18.18 15.52
CA THR A 153 -1.23 18.88 14.33
C THR A 153 -0.85 18.15 13.05
N PHE A 154 0.37 17.63 12.95
CA PHE A 154 0.81 16.83 11.79
C PHE A 154 0.08 15.49 11.68
N VAL A 155 -0.16 14.80 12.80
CA VAL A 155 -0.99 13.58 12.83
C VAL A 155 -2.41 13.88 12.35
N VAL A 156 -3.00 14.98 12.82
CA VAL A 156 -4.34 15.41 12.42
C VAL A 156 -4.39 15.82 10.94
N ASP A 157 -3.38 16.55 10.47
CA ASP A 157 -3.25 16.94 9.07
C ASP A 157 -3.21 15.71 8.16
N PHE A 158 -2.30 14.77 8.43
CA PHE A 158 -2.22 13.54 7.63
C PHE A 158 -3.50 12.69 7.66
N ALA A 159 -4.09 12.50 8.85
CA ALA A 159 -5.18 11.54 9.04
C ALA A 159 -6.56 12.08 8.63
N PHE A 160 -6.84 13.36 8.83
CA PHE A 160 -8.19 13.90 8.73
C PHE A 160 -8.36 15.03 7.70
N VAL A 161 -7.32 15.83 7.43
CA VAL A 161 -7.45 16.97 6.50
C VAL A 161 -7.84 16.53 5.08
N PRO A 162 -7.27 15.45 4.50
CA PRO A 162 -7.70 14.96 3.19
C PRO A 162 -9.21 14.67 3.14
N TYR A 163 -9.75 14.00 4.16
CA TYR A 163 -11.16 13.64 4.22
C TYR A 163 -12.09 14.86 4.27
N PHE A 164 -11.85 15.80 5.19
CA PHE A 164 -12.78 16.92 5.43
C PHE A 164 -12.62 18.08 4.44
N PHE A 165 -11.40 18.36 3.99
CA PHE A 165 -11.09 19.58 3.26
C PHE A 165 -10.65 19.35 1.81
N ARG A 166 -10.45 18.08 1.40
CA ARG A 166 -9.99 17.76 0.04
C ARG A 166 -10.78 16.62 -0.60
N PRO A 167 -12.10 16.78 -0.82
CA PRO A 167 -12.92 15.75 -1.44
C PRO A 167 -12.66 15.59 -2.95
N ALA A 168 -11.93 16.54 -3.57
CA ALA A 168 -11.56 16.57 -4.98
C ALA A 168 -12.75 16.41 -5.95
N THR A 169 -13.92 16.94 -5.57
CA THR A 169 -15.17 16.84 -6.34
C THR A 169 -15.10 17.52 -7.70
N ASP A 170 -14.24 18.53 -7.84
CA ASP A 170 -13.97 19.30 -9.05
C ASP A 170 -12.92 18.66 -9.97
N LEU A 171 -12.38 17.47 -9.63
CA LEU A 171 -11.37 16.77 -10.44
C LEU A 171 -11.82 16.63 -11.90
N VAL A 172 -10.96 17.09 -12.81
CA VAL A 172 -11.05 16.83 -14.24
C VAL A 172 -9.95 15.85 -14.61
N LEU A 173 -10.31 14.73 -15.19
CA LEU A 173 -9.38 13.64 -15.49
C LEU A 173 -9.66 13.09 -16.88
N LEU A 174 -8.65 13.03 -17.73
CA LEU A 174 -8.61 12.16 -18.90
C LEU A 174 -7.42 11.21 -18.71
N ARG A 175 -7.64 9.90 -18.81
CA ARG A 175 -6.56 8.91 -18.80
C ARG A 175 -6.77 7.84 -19.86
N THR A 176 -5.66 7.25 -20.32
CA THR A 176 -5.68 6.10 -21.21
C THR A 176 -5.73 4.81 -20.39
N GLY A 177 -6.62 3.89 -20.76
CA GLY A 177 -6.74 2.54 -20.23
C GLY A 177 -6.21 1.52 -21.23
N ALA A 178 -7.03 0.50 -21.53
CA ALA A 178 -6.68 -0.57 -22.46
C ALA A 178 -6.29 -0.07 -23.85
N LEU A 179 -5.28 -0.69 -24.43
CA LEU A 179 -4.78 -0.44 -25.78
C LEU A 179 -5.16 -1.61 -26.68
N TYR A 180 -5.60 -1.30 -27.89
CA TYR A 180 -5.93 -2.27 -28.93
C TYR A 180 -5.15 -1.94 -30.21
N PRO A 181 -5.04 -2.89 -31.16
CA PRO A 181 -4.47 -2.60 -32.47
C PRO A 181 -5.19 -1.49 -33.23
N ASP A 182 -6.51 -1.39 -33.07
CA ASP A 182 -7.34 -0.42 -33.78
C ASP A 182 -7.81 0.75 -32.89
N GLY A 183 -7.30 0.88 -31.66
CA GLY A 183 -7.96 1.73 -30.69
C GLY A 183 -7.40 1.78 -29.27
N ALA A 184 -8.14 2.46 -28.40
CA ALA A 184 -7.87 2.52 -26.97
C ALA A 184 -9.14 2.80 -26.14
N ARG A 185 -9.18 2.37 -24.88
CA ARG A 185 -10.15 2.85 -23.89
C ARG A 185 -9.64 4.11 -23.23
N LEU A 186 -10.53 5.06 -23.05
CA LEU A 186 -10.30 6.27 -22.27
C LEU A 186 -11.28 6.33 -21.11
N VAL A 187 -10.79 6.81 -19.98
CA VAL A 187 -11.63 7.14 -18.81
C VAL A 187 -11.57 8.64 -18.63
N LEU A 188 -12.75 9.27 -18.66
CA LEU A 188 -12.91 10.70 -18.61
C LEU A 188 -13.85 11.08 -17.47
N ARG A 189 -13.38 11.91 -16.54
CA ARG A 189 -14.21 12.58 -15.53
C ARG A 189 -14.28 14.07 -15.81
N ALA A 190 -15.48 14.60 -15.97
CA ALA A 190 -15.71 16.02 -16.21
C ALA A 190 -17.01 16.49 -15.54
N PRO A 191 -16.96 16.98 -14.30
CA PRO A 191 -18.14 17.52 -13.61
C PRO A 191 -18.58 18.85 -14.24
N GLN A 192 -19.89 19.14 -14.16
CA GLN A 192 -20.48 20.46 -14.48
C GLN A 192 -20.31 20.93 -15.94
N VAL A 193 -20.33 20.02 -16.90
CA VAL A 193 -20.23 20.32 -18.35
C VAL A 193 -21.55 20.05 -19.07
N ALA A 194 -21.81 20.76 -20.16
CA ALA A 194 -22.96 20.54 -21.03
C ALA A 194 -22.72 19.38 -22.01
N TYR A 195 -21.54 19.34 -22.63
CA TYR A 195 -21.10 18.25 -23.49
C TYR A 195 -19.57 18.27 -23.65
N ILE A 196 -19.02 17.20 -24.22
CA ILE A 196 -17.58 17.04 -24.43
C ILE A 196 -17.30 16.62 -25.87
N GLU A 197 -16.34 17.29 -26.48
CA GLU A 197 -15.75 16.89 -27.76
C GLU A 197 -14.39 16.25 -27.53
N LEU A 198 -14.22 15.03 -28.03
CA LEU A 198 -12.96 14.31 -27.96
C LEU A 198 -12.26 14.40 -29.31
N TRP A 199 -11.02 14.86 -29.30
CA TRP A 199 -10.20 15.03 -30.49
C TRP A 199 -8.95 14.17 -30.40
N THR A 200 -8.58 13.54 -31.50
CA THR A 200 -7.38 12.70 -31.61
C THR A 200 -6.53 13.13 -32.80
N ALA A 201 -5.22 12.98 -32.69
CA ALA A 201 -4.28 13.18 -33.78
C ALA A 201 -3.17 12.12 -33.70
N ALA A 202 -2.77 11.57 -34.84
CA ALA A 202 -1.57 10.75 -34.93
C ALA A 202 -0.33 11.65 -34.79
N LEU A 203 0.69 11.16 -34.09
CA LEU A 203 1.96 11.87 -33.95
C LEU A 203 2.90 11.47 -35.09
N PRO A 204 3.51 12.43 -35.81
CA PRO A 204 4.45 12.12 -36.88
C PRO A 204 5.74 11.59 -36.28
N GLU A 205 5.99 10.29 -36.41
CA GLU A 205 7.30 9.73 -36.11
C GLU A 205 8.28 10.12 -37.22
N ALA A 206 9.16 11.06 -36.93
CA ALA A 206 10.28 11.42 -37.79
C ALA A 206 11.55 10.67 -37.35
N ASP A 207 12.36 10.25 -38.31
CA ASP A 207 13.61 9.55 -38.06
C ASP A 207 14.51 10.36 -37.09
N GLY A 208 14.88 9.72 -35.98
CA GLY A 208 15.81 10.28 -34.99
C GLY A 208 15.20 11.17 -33.90
N VAL A 209 13.87 11.39 -33.86
CA VAL A 209 13.22 12.09 -32.74
C VAL A 209 12.73 11.09 -31.68
N PRO A 210 13.23 11.14 -30.43
CA PRO A 210 12.76 10.25 -29.38
C PRO A 210 11.27 10.44 -29.07
N LEU A 211 10.54 9.35 -28.82
CA LEU A 211 9.11 9.36 -28.51
C LEU A 211 8.76 10.31 -27.35
N MET A 212 9.58 10.31 -26.29
CA MET A 212 9.38 11.20 -25.14
C MET A 212 9.50 12.68 -25.52
N THR A 213 10.36 13.03 -26.48
CA THR A 213 10.47 14.40 -26.99
C THR A 213 9.20 14.81 -27.74
N LEU A 214 8.58 13.89 -28.50
CA LEU A 214 7.28 14.15 -29.13
C LEU A 214 6.18 14.34 -28.08
N TYR A 215 6.15 13.49 -27.05
CA TYR A 215 5.20 13.58 -25.94
C TYR A 215 5.31 14.91 -25.19
N ASP A 216 6.53 15.33 -24.84
CA ASP A 216 6.75 16.60 -24.13
C ASP A 216 6.26 17.80 -24.95
N ARG A 217 6.49 17.81 -26.26
CA ARG A 217 6.00 18.88 -27.16
C ARG A 217 4.48 18.99 -27.20
N VAL A 218 3.76 17.86 -27.21
CA VAL A 218 2.28 17.89 -27.32
C VAL A 218 1.58 18.08 -25.98
N LEU A 219 2.20 17.66 -24.88
CA LEU A 219 1.68 17.83 -23.52
C LEU A 219 1.92 19.24 -22.99
N ASP A 220 3.04 19.89 -23.34
CA ASP A 220 3.33 21.29 -23.02
C ASP A 220 3.80 22.08 -24.27
N PRO A 221 2.85 22.52 -25.12
CA PRO A 221 3.19 23.26 -26.34
C PRO A 221 3.81 24.63 -26.06
N HIS A 222 3.65 25.20 -24.86
CA HIS A 222 4.21 26.51 -24.52
C HIS A 222 5.67 26.41 -24.05
N ALA A 223 6.06 25.33 -23.37
CA ALA A 223 7.46 25.10 -23.02
C ALA A 223 8.36 24.78 -24.22
N ALA A 224 7.80 24.15 -25.26
CA ALA A 224 8.52 23.82 -26.50
C ALA A 224 9.08 25.07 -27.22
N ASN A 225 8.44 26.24 -27.05
CA ASN A 225 8.80 27.49 -27.71
C ASN A 225 9.99 28.25 -27.08
N ASN A 226 10.58 27.74 -25.98
CA ASN A 226 11.65 28.44 -25.23
C ASN A 226 13.08 27.95 -25.55
N GLY A 227 13.32 27.20 -26.64
CA GLY A 227 14.71 26.85 -26.99
C GLY A 227 14.94 25.81 -28.10
N ALA A 228 13.90 25.13 -28.59
CA ALA A 228 13.95 24.38 -29.85
C ALA A 228 13.09 25.14 -30.87
N GLY A 229 13.44 25.06 -32.16
CA GLY A 229 12.78 25.83 -33.22
C GLY A 229 11.25 25.76 -33.20
N ASN A 230 10.65 26.79 -33.80
CA ASN A 230 9.21 27.07 -33.92
C ASN A 230 8.46 26.04 -34.79
N ASP A 231 8.67 24.75 -34.53
CA ASP A 231 7.94 23.64 -35.13
C ASP A 231 6.79 23.29 -34.19
N ASP A 232 5.74 24.12 -34.17
CA ASP A 232 4.42 23.67 -33.72
C ASP A 232 4.14 22.40 -34.54
N LEU A 233 4.02 21.24 -33.88
CA LEU A 233 3.61 20.01 -34.55
C LEU A 233 2.26 20.31 -35.21
N ASP A 234 2.22 20.47 -36.53
CA ASP A 234 1.01 20.74 -37.29
C ASP A 234 0.13 19.48 -37.29
N LEU A 235 -0.56 19.28 -36.17
CA LEU A 235 -1.37 18.10 -35.90
C LEU A 235 -2.70 18.21 -36.63
N THR A 236 -2.97 17.24 -37.50
CA THR A 236 -4.29 17.07 -38.10
C THR A 236 -5.24 16.41 -37.10
N TRP A 237 -6.02 17.22 -36.40
CA TRP A 237 -7.00 16.74 -35.41
C TRP A 237 -8.26 16.18 -36.07
N ALA A 238 -8.63 14.96 -35.71
CA ALA A 238 -9.91 14.35 -36.05
C ALA A 238 -10.85 14.36 -34.83
N LEU A 239 -12.13 14.71 -35.05
CA LEU A 239 -13.17 14.54 -34.03
C LEU A 239 -13.43 13.05 -33.86
N ALA A 240 -13.08 12.51 -32.70
CA ALA A 240 -13.16 11.08 -32.40
C ALA A 240 -14.50 10.68 -31.78
N ALA A 241 -15.06 11.55 -30.95
CA ALA A 241 -16.38 11.37 -30.35
C ALA A 241 -16.98 12.72 -29.93
N ASN A 242 -18.31 12.82 -30.00
CA ASN A 242 -19.08 13.87 -29.34
C ASN A 242 -20.03 13.18 -28.36
N THR A 243 -19.86 13.41 -27.07
CA THR A 243 -20.73 12.83 -26.05
C THR A 243 -21.42 13.94 -25.29
N THR A 244 -22.76 13.93 -25.31
CA THR A 244 -23.51 14.52 -24.20
C THR A 244 -23.14 13.70 -22.98
N THR A 245 -22.81 14.37 -21.87
CA THR A 245 -22.46 13.64 -20.65
C THR A 245 -23.69 12.87 -20.17
N SER A 246 -23.74 11.56 -20.44
CA SER A 246 -24.54 10.62 -19.64
C SER A 246 -23.99 10.51 -18.20
N ALA A 247 -22.88 11.21 -17.94
CA ALA A 247 -22.18 11.35 -16.69
C ALA A 247 -23.01 12.16 -15.66
N SER A 248 -23.91 11.46 -14.98
CA SER A 248 -24.71 11.96 -13.87
C SER A 248 -23.96 11.89 -12.54
N ASP A 249 -24.54 12.47 -11.48
CA ASP A 249 -24.05 12.30 -10.10
C ASP A 249 -23.93 10.80 -9.72
N LEU A 250 -24.74 9.93 -10.34
CA LEU A 250 -24.68 8.48 -10.12
C LEU A 250 -23.41 7.85 -10.67
N SER A 251 -22.81 8.37 -11.74
CA SER A 251 -21.52 7.86 -12.28
C SER A 251 -20.32 8.68 -11.82
N ASP A 252 -20.51 9.61 -10.88
CA ASP A 252 -19.51 10.60 -10.45
C ASP A 252 -18.91 11.39 -11.63
N HIS A 253 -19.76 11.67 -12.61
CA HIS A 253 -19.40 12.32 -13.87
C HIS A 253 -18.29 11.61 -14.65
N VAL A 254 -18.08 10.31 -14.43
CA VAL A 254 -17.15 9.49 -15.20
C VAL A 254 -17.85 8.89 -16.41
N THR A 255 -17.19 8.95 -17.56
CA THR A 255 -17.58 8.36 -18.84
C THR A 255 -16.42 7.54 -19.37
N GLN A 256 -16.72 6.37 -19.95
CA GLN A 256 -15.75 5.54 -20.65
C GLN A 256 -15.96 5.66 -22.15
N ILE A 257 -14.87 5.86 -22.90
CA ILE A 257 -14.90 6.05 -24.34
C ILE A 257 -14.02 5.00 -24.99
N HIS A 258 -14.55 4.30 -26.00
CA HIS A 258 -13.77 3.37 -26.81
C HIS A 258 -13.42 4.06 -28.13
N LEU A 259 -12.16 4.50 -28.25
CA LEU A 259 -11.61 5.00 -29.51
C LEU A 259 -11.33 3.85 -30.46
N ARG A 260 -11.81 3.94 -31.69
CA ARG A 260 -11.67 2.89 -32.72
C ARG A 260 -11.22 3.48 -34.04
N GLY A 261 -10.79 2.62 -34.96
CA GLY A 261 -10.35 3.03 -36.30
C GLY A 261 -9.00 3.72 -36.32
N LEU A 262 -8.19 3.53 -35.27
CA LEU A 262 -6.81 3.99 -35.22
C LEU A 262 -5.91 2.98 -35.94
N THR A 263 -4.75 3.45 -36.40
CA THR A 263 -3.73 2.59 -36.99
C THR A 263 -2.98 1.86 -35.87
N SER A 264 -2.64 0.58 -36.09
CA SER A 264 -1.87 -0.23 -35.14
C SER A 264 -0.43 0.27 -35.01
N ASP A 265 0.17 0.04 -33.83
CA ASP A 265 1.56 0.40 -33.52
C ASP A 265 1.89 1.88 -33.81
N THR A 266 0.91 2.77 -33.64
CA THR A 266 1.01 4.19 -34.02
C THR A 266 0.79 5.08 -32.79
N PRO A 267 1.62 6.12 -32.58
CA PRO A 267 1.47 7.04 -31.46
C PRO A 267 0.39 8.07 -31.75
N TYR A 268 -0.43 8.34 -30.73
CA TYR A 268 -1.52 9.30 -30.76
C TYR A 268 -1.45 10.25 -29.58
N VAL A 269 -2.00 11.45 -29.78
CA VAL A 269 -2.40 12.36 -28.72
C VAL A 269 -3.92 12.51 -28.75
N VAL A 270 -4.51 12.62 -27.56
CA VAL A 270 -5.93 12.89 -27.38
C VAL A 270 -6.13 14.06 -26.44
N ARG A 271 -7.10 14.92 -26.78
CA ARG A 271 -7.60 15.99 -25.91
C ARG A 271 -9.11 15.94 -25.82
N ALA A 272 -9.67 16.37 -24.70
CA ALA A 272 -11.09 16.59 -24.54
C ALA A 272 -11.38 18.09 -24.34
N LEU A 273 -12.32 18.64 -25.11
CA LEU A 273 -12.83 19.99 -24.94
C LEU A 273 -14.16 19.91 -24.20
N ARG A 274 -14.19 20.49 -23.00
CA ARG A 274 -15.38 20.57 -22.15
C ARG A 274 -16.12 21.85 -22.47
N HIS A 275 -17.39 21.72 -22.84
CA HIS A 275 -18.24 22.87 -23.16
C HIS A 275 -19.20 23.13 -22.00
N PHE A 276 -19.32 24.40 -21.57
CA PHE A 276 -20.14 24.80 -20.43
C PHE A 276 -21.43 25.48 -20.89
N ALA A 277 -22.44 25.53 -20.01
CA ALA A 277 -23.75 26.13 -20.32
C ALA A 277 -23.66 27.62 -20.72
N ASN A 278 -22.64 28.33 -20.23
CA ASN A 278 -22.35 29.72 -20.59
C ASN A 278 -21.63 29.90 -21.95
N ARG A 279 -21.52 28.82 -22.75
CA ARG A 279 -20.85 28.78 -24.07
C ARG A 279 -19.35 29.03 -24.02
N THR A 280 -18.72 28.89 -22.86
CA THR A 280 -17.26 28.79 -22.76
C THR A 280 -16.82 27.34 -22.96
N ALA A 281 -15.57 27.14 -23.38
CA ALA A 281 -14.96 25.83 -23.48
C ALA A 281 -13.61 25.82 -22.79
N ALA A 282 -13.26 24.71 -22.15
CA ALA A 282 -11.94 24.49 -21.56
C ALA A 282 -11.43 23.10 -21.91
N GLU A 283 -10.15 23.02 -22.26
CA GLU A 283 -9.48 21.73 -22.46
C GLU A 283 -9.34 21.00 -21.11
N THR A 284 -9.35 19.67 -21.16
CA THR A 284 -8.88 18.81 -20.07
C THR A 284 -7.34 18.76 -20.07
N ASN A 285 -6.74 17.79 -19.39
CA ASN A 285 -5.39 17.36 -19.74
C ASN A 285 -5.38 16.64 -21.10
N ARG A 286 -4.20 16.60 -21.72
CA ARG A 286 -3.93 15.78 -22.92
C ARG A 286 -3.38 14.43 -22.47
N VAL A 287 -3.67 13.38 -23.23
CA VAL A 287 -3.06 12.06 -23.02
C VAL A 287 -2.38 11.59 -24.29
N VAL A 288 -1.25 10.92 -24.14
CA VAL A 288 -0.53 10.28 -25.25
C VAL A 288 -0.47 8.78 -25.04
N PHE A 289 -0.44 8.03 -26.14
CA PHE A 289 -0.26 6.59 -26.13
C PHE A 289 0.21 6.09 -27.49
N ARG A 290 0.66 4.84 -27.56
CA ARG A 290 0.82 4.09 -28.81
C ARG A 290 -0.21 2.97 -28.84
N THR A 291 -0.95 2.82 -29.93
CA THR A 291 -1.86 1.66 -30.10
C THR A 291 -1.08 0.36 -30.02
N ALA A 292 -1.71 -0.72 -29.55
CA ALA A 292 -1.02 -2.00 -29.43
C ALA A 292 -0.59 -2.51 -30.82
N PRO A 293 0.55 -3.21 -30.94
CA PRO A 293 0.83 -3.98 -32.14
C PRO A 293 -0.21 -5.10 -32.30
N ALA A 294 -0.61 -5.31 -33.54
CA ALA A 294 -1.46 -6.42 -33.97
C ALA A 294 -0.85 -7.80 -33.61
N ALA A 295 -1.67 -8.76 -33.20
CA ALA A 295 -1.21 -10.08 -32.78
C ALA A 295 -0.99 -11.01 -33.98
N PRO A 296 -0.07 -11.99 -33.92
CA PRO A 296 0.15 -12.90 -35.03
C PRO A 296 -1.12 -13.66 -35.45
N GLY A 297 -1.51 -13.55 -36.73
CA GLY A 297 -2.64 -14.28 -37.30
C GLY A 297 -3.93 -13.47 -37.51
N ASP A 298 -3.94 -12.17 -37.18
CA ASP A 298 -5.06 -11.25 -37.45
C ASP A 298 -5.02 -10.61 -38.86
N GLY A 299 -4.11 -11.07 -39.72
CA GLY A 299 -3.91 -10.53 -41.07
C GLY A 299 -2.94 -9.35 -41.15
N SER A 300 -2.40 -8.89 -40.02
CA SER A 300 -1.36 -7.87 -39.96
C SER A 300 0.06 -8.43 -40.23
N ALA A 301 0.93 -7.58 -40.77
CA ALA A 301 2.33 -7.89 -41.09
C ALA A 301 3.26 -7.97 -39.86
N THR A 302 2.73 -8.04 -38.63
CA THR A 302 3.50 -8.22 -37.37
C THR A 302 4.06 -9.64 -37.20
N ALA A 303 4.38 -10.30 -38.31
CA ALA A 303 5.04 -11.60 -38.36
C ALA A 303 6.49 -11.57 -37.81
N SER A 304 6.99 -10.42 -37.38
CA SER A 304 8.37 -10.20 -36.94
C SER A 304 8.57 -10.02 -35.43
N GLY A 305 7.53 -10.15 -34.59
CA GLY A 305 7.64 -9.94 -33.14
C GLY A 305 7.62 -8.47 -32.70
N VAL A 306 7.69 -8.23 -31.39
CA VAL A 306 7.58 -6.89 -30.78
C VAL A 306 8.78 -6.54 -29.91
N GLN A 307 8.96 -5.23 -29.71
CA GLN A 307 9.89 -4.68 -28.72
C GLN A 307 9.19 -3.53 -28.01
N PHE A 308 9.03 -3.64 -26.69
CA PHE A 308 8.39 -2.60 -25.87
C PHE A 308 8.78 -2.71 -24.40
N ASP A 309 8.64 -1.60 -23.69
CA ASP A 309 8.83 -1.52 -22.25
C ASP A 309 7.45 -1.33 -21.58
N PHE A 310 7.16 -2.11 -20.53
CA PHE A 310 5.98 -1.87 -19.69
C PHE A 310 6.35 -1.88 -18.20
N ALA A 311 5.65 -1.09 -17.40
CA ALA A 311 5.90 -1.00 -15.97
C ALA A 311 4.93 -1.86 -15.14
N THR A 312 5.37 -2.26 -13.95
CA THR A 312 4.54 -2.92 -12.94
C THR A 312 4.83 -2.35 -11.55
N GLY A 313 3.82 -2.36 -10.68
CA GLY A 313 3.91 -1.90 -9.30
C GLY A 313 2.54 -1.84 -8.65
N SER A 314 2.50 -1.70 -7.33
CA SER A 314 1.28 -1.60 -6.51
C SER A 314 1.53 -0.70 -5.29
N CYS A 315 0.50 -0.47 -4.48
CA CYS A 315 0.58 0.20 -3.19
C CYS A 315 0.94 1.70 -3.28
N ILE A 316 -0.07 2.55 -3.27
CA ILE A 316 0.05 4.01 -3.18
C ILE A 316 -0.69 4.54 -1.95
N LYS A 317 0.06 5.07 -1.00
CA LYS A 317 -0.46 6.00 0.00
C LYS A 317 0.04 7.41 -0.31
N PRO A 318 -0.84 8.32 -0.78
CA PRO A 318 -0.43 9.69 -1.08
C PRO A 318 0.07 10.42 0.16
N ASN A 319 1.08 11.27 -0.04
CA ASN A 319 1.81 11.98 1.01
C ASN A 319 2.29 11.04 2.12
N PHE A 320 2.82 9.87 1.73
CA PHE A 320 3.44 8.94 2.66
C PHE A 320 4.80 8.41 2.19
N PRO A 321 5.86 8.45 3.02
CA PRO A 321 5.93 9.04 4.36
C PRO A 321 5.55 10.52 4.42
N TYR A 322 4.95 10.95 5.53
CA TYR A 322 4.30 12.26 5.60
C TYR A 322 5.27 13.44 5.45
N VAL A 323 4.92 14.36 4.55
CA VAL A 323 5.57 15.66 4.39
C VAL A 323 4.60 16.75 4.88
N PRO A 324 4.97 17.53 5.91
CA PRO A 324 4.13 18.60 6.42
C PRO A 324 3.76 19.63 5.36
N LEU A 325 2.50 20.08 5.38
CA LEU A 325 1.95 21.11 4.48
C LEU A 325 1.89 20.72 3.00
N ALA A 326 2.40 19.54 2.61
CA ALA A 326 2.19 19.01 1.27
C ALA A 326 0.70 18.69 1.07
N THR A 327 0.17 19.04 -0.10
CA THR A 327 -1.24 18.77 -0.41
C THR A 327 -1.46 17.30 -0.74
N SER A 328 -0.63 16.77 -1.60
CA SER A 328 -0.48 15.35 -1.90
C SER A 328 0.85 15.20 -2.65
N GLN A 329 1.54 14.07 -2.45
CA GLN A 329 2.74 13.72 -3.22
C GLN A 329 2.77 12.22 -3.48
N ILE A 330 3.07 11.84 -4.72
CA ILE A 330 3.26 10.46 -5.16
C ILE A 330 4.50 10.40 -6.07
N PRO A 331 5.70 10.70 -5.55
CA PRO A 331 6.95 10.74 -6.32
C PRO A 331 7.24 9.46 -7.13
N GLY A 332 6.72 8.30 -6.70
CA GLY A 332 6.80 7.07 -7.48
C GLY A 332 6.15 7.17 -8.86
N LEU A 333 4.93 7.71 -8.96
CA LEU A 333 4.25 7.92 -10.25
C LEU A 333 4.99 8.92 -11.13
N ARG A 334 5.51 10.01 -10.52
CA ARG A 334 6.38 10.97 -11.22
C ARG A 334 7.65 10.30 -11.78
N SER A 335 8.21 9.34 -11.05
CA SER A 335 9.39 8.59 -11.48
C SER A 335 9.05 7.68 -12.67
N VAL A 336 7.95 6.92 -12.59
CA VAL A 336 7.47 6.05 -13.68
C VAL A 336 7.22 6.86 -14.96
N ALA A 337 6.62 8.05 -14.85
CA ALA A 337 6.27 8.91 -15.98
C ALA A 337 7.46 9.41 -16.83
N GLN A 338 8.70 9.23 -16.36
CA GLN A 338 9.92 9.65 -17.07
C GLN A 338 10.37 8.62 -18.12
N HIS A 339 9.77 7.43 -18.13
CA HIS A 339 10.19 6.31 -18.98
C HIS A 339 9.29 6.19 -20.22
N PRO A 340 9.84 5.75 -21.38
CA PRO A 340 9.09 5.55 -22.62
C PRO A 340 8.29 4.23 -22.57
N LEU A 341 7.24 4.19 -21.77
CA LEU A 341 6.45 2.99 -21.51
C LEU A 341 5.31 2.84 -22.52
N ALA A 342 5.07 1.62 -23.01
CA ALA A 342 3.85 1.28 -23.74
C ALA A 342 2.64 1.36 -22.81
N PHE A 343 2.77 0.83 -21.59
CA PHE A 343 1.75 0.90 -20.54
C PHE A 343 2.34 0.56 -19.16
N MET A 344 1.54 0.74 -18.11
CA MET A 344 1.76 0.18 -16.77
C MET A 344 0.64 -0.81 -16.42
N LEU A 345 0.99 -1.94 -15.82
CA LEU A 345 0.06 -2.83 -15.16
C LEU A 345 0.15 -2.60 -13.64
N PHE A 346 -0.86 -1.92 -13.10
CA PHE A 346 -0.94 -1.56 -11.68
C PHE A 346 -1.62 -2.70 -10.89
N LEU A 347 -0.89 -3.29 -9.94
CA LEU A 347 -1.19 -4.59 -9.34
C LEU A 347 -2.09 -4.54 -8.10
N GLY A 348 -2.83 -3.43 -7.90
CA GLY A 348 -3.74 -3.21 -6.77
C GLY A 348 -3.17 -2.29 -5.69
N ASP A 349 -3.97 -2.02 -4.65
CA ASP A 349 -3.68 -1.03 -3.61
C ASP A 349 -3.39 0.37 -4.17
N PHE A 350 -4.12 0.77 -5.22
CA PHE A 350 -4.06 2.11 -5.78
C PHE A 350 -4.69 3.14 -4.84
N ILE A 351 -5.72 2.73 -4.11
CA ILE A 351 -6.23 3.45 -2.95
C ILE A 351 -6.00 2.63 -1.69
N TYR A 352 -6.00 3.32 -0.56
CA TYR A 352 -6.04 2.72 0.76
C TYR A 352 -7.30 3.17 1.48
N ALA A 353 -8.35 2.35 1.43
CA ALA A 353 -9.67 2.72 1.94
C ALA A 353 -9.74 2.81 3.46
N ASP A 354 -8.88 2.08 4.15
CA ASP A 354 -8.98 1.76 5.57
C ASP A 354 -7.80 2.26 6.42
N VAL A 355 -6.75 2.82 5.79
CA VAL A 355 -5.61 3.44 6.50
C VAL A 355 -5.42 4.92 6.14
N PRO A 356 -5.05 5.77 7.12
CA PRO A 356 -4.87 5.44 8.54
C PRO A 356 -6.20 5.26 9.29
N HIS A 357 -7.33 5.58 8.66
CA HIS A 357 -8.66 5.43 9.24
C HIS A 357 -9.69 5.04 8.17
N TYR A 358 -10.52 4.04 8.49
CA TYR A 358 -11.66 3.66 7.67
C TYR A 358 -12.84 4.58 7.97
N PHE A 359 -13.11 5.53 7.06
CA PHE A 359 -14.13 6.56 7.26
C PHE A 359 -15.57 6.10 6.97
N GLY A 360 -15.74 5.04 6.17
CA GLY A 360 -17.07 4.57 5.80
C GLY A 360 -17.06 3.59 4.64
N SER A 361 -18.21 2.93 4.46
CA SER A 361 -18.46 1.92 3.44
C SER A 361 -19.37 2.41 2.30
N SER A 362 -19.62 3.71 2.22
CA SER A 362 -20.44 4.27 1.13
C SER A 362 -19.64 4.34 -0.16
N VAL A 363 -20.30 4.26 -1.31
CA VAL A 363 -19.65 4.39 -2.63
C VAL A 363 -18.86 5.71 -2.74
N GLU A 364 -19.40 6.79 -2.17
CA GLU A 364 -18.75 8.11 -2.17
C GLU A 364 -17.45 8.11 -1.36
N ASP A 365 -17.35 7.32 -0.29
CA ASP A 365 -16.11 7.22 0.48
C ASP A 365 -14.95 6.67 -0.36
N TYR A 366 -15.24 5.68 -1.19
CA TYR A 366 -14.28 5.10 -2.14
C TYR A 366 -14.00 6.05 -3.32
N ARG A 367 -15.03 6.65 -3.92
CA ARG A 367 -14.87 7.63 -5.03
C ARG A 367 -13.95 8.78 -4.64
N ARG A 368 -14.14 9.34 -3.45
CA ARG A 368 -13.31 10.42 -2.93
C ARG A 368 -11.82 10.05 -2.93
N LEU A 369 -11.47 8.81 -2.54
CA LEU A 369 -10.08 8.37 -2.51
C LEU A 369 -9.46 8.30 -3.91
N TYR A 370 -10.19 7.77 -4.90
CA TYR A 370 -9.74 7.82 -6.29
C TYR A 370 -9.55 9.26 -6.78
N ARG A 371 -10.50 10.16 -6.46
CA ARG A 371 -10.37 11.58 -6.84
C ARG A 371 -9.14 12.22 -6.20
N GLN A 372 -8.86 11.91 -4.94
CA GLN A 372 -7.68 12.44 -4.23
C GLN A 372 -6.37 11.98 -4.85
N VAL A 373 -6.24 10.70 -5.21
CA VAL A 373 -5.04 10.18 -5.89
C VAL A 373 -4.86 10.88 -7.24
N TYR A 374 -5.90 10.97 -8.06
CA TYR A 374 -5.81 11.60 -9.38
C TYR A 374 -5.74 13.13 -9.37
N ALA A 375 -6.12 13.79 -8.27
CA ALA A 375 -5.92 15.22 -8.08
C ALA A 375 -4.45 15.58 -7.77
N ASP A 376 -3.61 14.59 -7.47
CA ASP A 376 -2.18 14.78 -7.25
C ASP A 376 -1.47 15.21 -8.55
N PRO A 377 -0.62 16.25 -8.52
CA PRO A 377 0.18 16.64 -9.69
C PRO A 377 1.08 15.53 -10.26
N ASP A 378 1.59 14.63 -9.42
CA ASP A 378 2.42 13.50 -9.83
C ASP A 378 1.59 12.45 -10.58
N ALA A 379 0.36 12.20 -10.10
CA ALA A 379 -0.58 11.33 -10.78
C ALA A 379 -1.00 11.94 -12.13
N ARG A 380 -1.18 13.26 -12.20
CA ARG A 380 -1.46 13.95 -13.46
C ARG A 380 -0.33 13.75 -14.49
N ALA A 381 0.92 14.01 -14.12
CA ALA A 381 2.06 13.83 -15.01
C ALA A 381 2.19 12.38 -15.53
N PHE A 382 1.80 11.41 -14.68
CA PHE A 382 1.74 10.00 -15.02
C PHE A 382 0.61 9.65 -15.99
N VAL A 383 -0.65 10.01 -15.71
CA VAL A 383 -1.79 9.65 -16.57
C VAL A 383 -1.78 10.34 -17.94
N GLU A 384 -1.10 11.49 -18.05
CA GLU A 384 -0.88 12.18 -19.32
C GLU A 384 0.03 11.38 -20.27
N ARG A 385 0.94 10.53 -19.75
CA ARG A 385 1.95 9.80 -20.54
C ARG A 385 1.78 8.29 -20.58
N VAL A 386 1.25 7.68 -19.52
CA VAL A 386 1.32 6.23 -19.30
C VAL A 386 -0.08 5.61 -19.33
N PRO A 387 -0.45 4.88 -20.39
CA PRO A 387 -1.63 4.02 -20.38
C PRO A 387 -1.58 3.04 -19.22
N THR A 388 -2.68 2.90 -18.47
CA THR A 388 -2.67 2.08 -17.25
C THR A 388 -3.79 1.04 -17.26
N TYR A 389 -3.37 -0.21 -17.13
CA TYR A 389 -4.20 -1.37 -16.81
C TYR A 389 -4.20 -1.57 -15.30
N HIS A 390 -5.35 -1.88 -14.72
CA HIS A 390 -5.48 -1.98 -13.27
C HIS A 390 -6.07 -3.32 -12.87
N MET A 391 -5.52 -3.94 -11.83
CA MET A 391 -6.29 -4.80 -10.95
C MET A 391 -6.52 -4.10 -9.61
N TYR A 392 -7.34 -4.70 -8.76
CA TYR A 392 -7.50 -4.27 -7.37
C TYR A 392 -6.94 -5.35 -6.44
N ASP A 393 -6.69 -4.95 -5.21
CA ASP A 393 -6.30 -5.78 -4.10
C ASP A 393 -7.20 -5.47 -2.88
N ASP A 394 -6.78 -5.86 -1.67
CA ASP A 394 -7.59 -5.73 -0.47
C ASP A 394 -7.79 -4.29 -0.02
N HIS A 395 -6.82 -3.38 -0.17
CA HIS A 395 -6.99 -2.01 0.29
C HIS A 395 -7.89 -1.14 -0.61
N GLU A 396 -8.31 -1.65 -1.77
CA GLU A 396 -9.50 -1.14 -2.46
C GLU A 396 -10.80 -1.38 -1.69
N VAL A 397 -10.80 -2.32 -0.73
CA VAL A 397 -11.97 -2.73 0.07
C VAL A 397 -11.72 -2.46 1.56
N VAL A 398 -10.97 -3.36 2.21
CA VAL A 398 -10.48 -3.39 3.61
C VAL A 398 -9.34 -4.43 3.66
N ASN A 399 -8.28 -4.16 4.41
CA ASN A 399 -7.12 -5.02 4.62
C ASN A 399 -7.47 -6.51 4.81
N ASN A 400 -6.77 -7.38 4.09
CA ASN A 400 -6.91 -8.84 4.04
C ASN A 400 -8.33 -9.33 3.66
N TRP A 401 -9.03 -8.62 2.77
CA TRP A 401 -10.41 -8.94 2.37
C TRP A 401 -10.57 -10.35 1.76
N HIS A 402 -11.35 -11.23 2.38
CA HIS A 402 -11.62 -12.60 1.92
C HIS A 402 -13.10 -13.00 2.04
N GLN A 403 -13.99 -12.01 2.22
CA GLN A 403 -15.41 -12.25 2.45
C GLN A 403 -16.23 -12.16 1.15
N GLY A 404 -15.62 -12.41 -0.01
CA GLY A 404 -16.29 -12.40 -1.30
C GLY A 404 -17.07 -11.11 -1.58
N THR A 405 -18.37 -11.22 -1.86
CA THR A 405 -19.24 -10.09 -2.25
C THR A 405 -19.97 -9.42 -1.07
N HIS A 406 -19.66 -9.78 0.18
CA HIS A 406 -20.24 -9.14 1.36
C HIS A 406 -19.89 -7.63 1.41
N ALA A 407 -20.71 -6.83 2.10
CA ALA A 407 -20.41 -5.41 2.29
C ALA A 407 -19.07 -5.25 3.05
N PRO A 408 -18.16 -4.35 2.61
CA PRO A 408 -18.39 -3.24 1.70
C PRO A 408 -18.00 -3.49 0.21
N MET A 409 -17.74 -4.74 -0.20
CA MET A 409 -17.24 -5.07 -1.55
C MET A 409 -18.06 -4.43 -2.69
N GLY A 410 -19.39 -4.42 -2.59
CA GLY A 410 -20.25 -3.80 -3.60
C GLY A 410 -19.97 -2.31 -3.80
N SER A 411 -19.75 -1.56 -2.71
CA SER A 411 -19.42 -0.14 -2.77
C SER A 411 -18.02 0.11 -3.33
N ALA A 412 -17.05 -0.69 -2.88
CA ALA A 412 -15.67 -0.65 -3.34
C ALA A 412 -15.58 -0.91 -4.85
N LEU A 413 -16.18 -2.01 -5.31
CA LEU A 413 -16.20 -2.37 -6.74
C LEU A 413 -16.98 -1.37 -7.59
N ALA A 414 -18.04 -0.74 -7.07
CA ALA A 414 -18.73 0.31 -7.81
C ALA A 414 -17.80 1.52 -8.10
N ALA A 415 -16.97 1.93 -7.14
CA ALA A 415 -15.99 2.99 -7.35
C ALA A 415 -14.83 2.52 -8.25
N TYR A 416 -14.26 1.34 -7.98
CA TYR A 416 -13.20 0.75 -8.81
C TYR A 416 -13.62 0.62 -10.27
N GLN A 417 -14.84 0.16 -10.56
CA GLN A 417 -15.34 0.01 -11.93
C GLN A 417 -15.40 1.35 -12.68
N LEU A 418 -15.78 2.43 -12.00
CA LEU A 418 -15.85 3.76 -12.61
C LEU A 418 -14.45 4.26 -13.01
N TYR A 419 -13.50 4.22 -12.08
CA TYR A 419 -12.17 4.80 -12.28
C TYR A 419 -11.20 3.89 -13.02
N HIS A 420 -11.24 2.59 -12.75
CA HIS A 420 -10.26 1.60 -13.20
C HIS A 420 -10.88 0.52 -14.08
N GLY A 421 -11.82 -0.27 -13.52
CA GLY A 421 -12.29 -1.52 -14.10
C GLY A 421 -12.84 -1.38 -15.52
N ARG A 422 -13.70 -0.40 -15.78
CA ARG A 422 -14.25 -0.16 -17.14
C ARG A 422 -13.22 0.44 -18.12
N GLY A 423 -12.08 0.90 -17.63
CA GLY A 423 -10.94 1.29 -18.46
C GLY A 423 -10.08 0.12 -18.92
N ASN A 424 -10.19 -1.05 -18.28
CA ASN A 424 -9.51 -2.27 -18.67
C ASN A 424 -10.20 -2.96 -19.86
N PRO A 425 -9.57 -3.97 -20.49
CA PRO A 425 -10.25 -4.88 -21.41
C PRO A 425 -11.50 -5.50 -20.77
N ASP A 426 -12.46 -5.88 -21.61
CA ASP A 426 -13.62 -6.63 -21.09
C ASP A 426 -13.17 -8.00 -20.59
N PRO A 427 -13.81 -8.52 -19.52
CA PRO A 427 -13.59 -9.89 -19.11
C PRO A 427 -13.88 -10.89 -20.25
N PRO A 428 -13.18 -12.02 -20.31
CA PRO A 428 -13.49 -13.10 -21.23
C PRO A 428 -14.95 -13.52 -21.08
N SER A 429 -15.66 -13.67 -22.20
CA SER A 429 -16.96 -14.32 -22.19
C SER A 429 -16.82 -15.76 -21.66
N PRO A 430 -17.79 -16.32 -20.93
CA PRO A 430 -17.69 -17.69 -20.43
C PRO A 430 -17.35 -18.68 -21.55
N GLY A 431 -16.24 -19.41 -21.39
CA GLY A 431 -15.76 -20.36 -22.39
C GLY A 431 -15.14 -19.71 -23.63
N ALA A 432 -14.75 -18.43 -23.58
CA ALA A 432 -14.04 -17.73 -24.68
C ALA A 432 -12.79 -18.49 -25.14
N PHE A 433 -12.17 -19.24 -24.22
CA PHE A 433 -10.97 -20.02 -24.48
C PHE A 433 -11.22 -21.54 -24.53
N ALA A 434 -12.47 -22.01 -24.42
CA ALA A 434 -12.83 -23.43 -24.24
C ALA A 434 -12.42 -24.38 -25.40
N GLY A 435 -12.04 -23.82 -26.56
CA GLY A 435 -11.43 -24.58 -27.65
C GLY A 435 -10.01 -25.08 -27.30
N GLY A 436 -9.31 -24.40 -26.40
CA GLY A 436 -7.94 -24.70 -25.97
C GLY A 436 -7.84 -26.02 -25.22
N LEU A 437 -8.60 -26.20 -24.13
CA LEU A 437 -8.54 -27.44 -23.33
C LEU A 437 -8.94 -28.70 -24.10
N ARG A 438 -9.76 -28.63 -25.16
CA ARG A 438 -9.98 -29.79 -26.04
C ARG A 438 -8.71 -30.19 -26.78
N GLY A 439 -7.94 -29.23 -27.28
CA GLY A 439 -6.62 -29.47 -27.87
C GLY A 439 -5.60 -29.96 -26.84
N PHE A 440 -5.58 -29.32 -25.67
CA PHE A 440 -4.69 -29.65 -24.57
C PHE A 440 -4.96 -31.02 -23.96
N ALA A 441 -6.21 -31.39 -23.70
CA ALA A 441 -6.56 -32.74 -23.26
C ALA A 441 -6.14 -33.79 -24.29
N THR A 442 -6.21 -33.47 -25.59
CA THR A 442 -5.74 -34.39 -26.64
C THR A 442 -4.21 -34.50 -26.64
N ALA A 443 -3.49 -33.39 -26.45
CA ALA A 443 -2.02 -33.34 -26.38
C ALA A 443 -1.48 -33.95 -25.08
N PHE A 444 -2.05 -33.63 -23.92
CA PHE A 444 -1.73 -34.18 -22.61
C PHE A 444 -2.08 -35.67 -22.52
N VAL A 445 -3.22 -36.12 -23.07
CA VAL A 445 -3.52 -37.56 -23.20
C VAL A 445 -2.58 -38.23 -24.19
N SER A 446 -2.12 -37.55 -25.24
CA SER A 446 -1.10 -38.06 -26.16
C SER A 446 0.26 -38.18 -25.48
N GLU A 447 0.65 -37.22 -24.66
CA GLU A 447 1.93 -37.19 -23.95
C GLU A 447 1.93 -38.17 -22.78
N LEU A 448 0.83 -38.26 -22.01
CA LEU A 448 0.59 -39.33 -21.05
C LEU A 448 0.53 -40.69 -21.73
N ARG A 449 -0.06 -40.83 -22.92
CA ARG A 449 0.02 -42.08 -23.70
C ARG A 449 1.45 -42.38 -24.11
N THR A 450 2.25 -41.38 -24.47
CA THR A 450 3.63 -41.57 -24.91
C THR A 450 4.53 -41.94 -23.73
N LEU A 451 4.35 -41.31 -22.57
CA LEU A 451 5.01 -41.64 -21.30
C LEU A 451 4.55 -43.00 -20.77
N ALA A 452 3.24 -43.27 -20.81
CA ALA A 452 2.68 -44.56 -20.49
C ALA A 452 3.17 -45.63 -21.47
N GLN A 453 3.31 -45.36 -22.77
CA GLN A 453 3.87 -46.30 -23.75
C GLN A 453 5.36 -46.50 -23.56
N ARG A 454 6.13 -45.50 -23.14
CA ARG A 454 7.54 -45.67 -22.77
C ARG A 454 7.68 -46.52 -21.50
N ALA A 455 6.87 -46.25 -20.48
CA ALA A 455 6.80 -47.05 -19.26
C ALA A 455 6.29 -48.48 -19.54
N LEU A 456 5.31 -48.61 -20.43
CA LEU A 456 4.71 -49.88 -20.86
C LEU A 456 5.67 -50.66 -21.77
N THR A 457 6.49 -50.02 -22.60
CA THR A 457 7.54 -50.69 -23.41
C THR A 457 8.70 -51.17 -22.51
N ALA A 458 9.06 -50.38 -21.50
CA ALA A 458 10.00 -50.78 -20.45
C ALA A 458 9.46 -51.94 -19.58
N TRP A 459 8.13 -52.01 -19.39
CA TRP A 459 7.46 -53.06 -18.63
C TRP A 459 7.09 -54.31 -19.46
N GLN A 460 6.73 -54.17 -20.73
CA GLN A 460 6.37 -55.24 -21.67
C GLN A 460 7.59 -55.97 -22.25
N GLY A 461 8.80 -55.41 -22.13
CA GLY A 461 10.04 -56.17 -22.27
C GLY A 461 10.18 -57.31 -21.24
N ALA A 462 9.36 -57.30 -20.18
CA ALA A 462 9.38 -58.26 -19.08
C ALA A 462 8.11 -59.11 -18.93
N ALA A 463 7.07 -58.92 -19.75
CA ALA A 463 5.84 -59.73 -19.67
C ALA A 463 5.12 -59.84 -21.02
N GLY A 464 4.82 -61.08 -21.42
CA GLY A 464 4.18 -61.44 -22.70
C GLY A 464 2.72 -60.99 -22.86
N PRO A 465 2.14 -61.16 -24.07
CA PRO A 465 1.01 -60.33 -24.51
C PRO A 465 -0.36 -60.92 -24.17
N THR A 466 -1.30 -60.05 -23.77
CA THR A 466 -2.74 -60.31 -23.81
C THR A 466 -3.50 -59.10 -24.34
N THR A 467 -4.48 -59.36 -25.22
CA THR A 467 -5.32 -58.43 -25.98
C THR A 467 -6.42 -57.75 -25.14
N PRO A 468 -6.83 -56.50 -25.47
CA PRO A 468 -7.96 -55.83 -24.81
C PRO A 468 -9.25 -55.83 -25.66
N PRO A 469 -10.45 -55.74 -25.03
CA PRO A 469 -11.73 -55.53 -25.71
C PRO A 469 -12.16 -54.05 -25.74
N ALA A 470 -13.23 -53.81 -26.52
CA ALA A 470 -13.66 -52.55 -27.11
C ALA A 470 -14.47 -51.57 -26.22
N ASP A 471 -14.48 -50.32 -26.70
CA ASP A 471 -15.06 -49.07 -26.19
C ASP A 471 -16.58 -48.93 -26.47
N PRO A 472 -17.38 -48.28 -25.59
CA PRO A 472 -18.66 -47.72 -25.98
C PRO A 472 -18.80 -46.21 -25.73
N ALA A 473 -18.91 -45.49 -26.85
CA ALA A 473 -19.87 -44.44 -27.20
C ALA A 473 -20.24 -43.31 -26.21
N ARG A 474 -19.98 -42.10 -26.72
CA ARG A 474 -20.34 -40.74 -26.28
C ARG A 474 -21.81 -40.38 -26.60
N PRO A 475 -22.49 -39.54 -25.79
CA PRO A 475 -23.66 -38.78 -26.25
C PRO A 475 -23.36 -37.28 -26.44
N VAL A 476 -24.13 -36.69 -27.37
CA VAL A 476 -24.12 -35.32 -27.87
C VAL A 476 -25.42 -34.62 -27.43
N ASP A 477 -25.36 -33.36 -26.98
CA ASP A 477 -26.44 -32.36 -27.03
C ASP A 477 -25.90 -31.02 -26.49
N LYS A 478 -26.38 -29.81 -26.79
CA LYS A 478 -26.97 -29.13 -27.96
C LYS A 478 -26.82 -27.63 -27.63
N THR A 479 -26.57 -26.83 -28.65
CA THR A 479 -26.33 -25.38 -28.58
C THR A 479 -27.61 -24.58 -28.36
N GLY A 480 -27.58 -23.60 -27.45
CA GLY A 480 -28.56 -22.52 -27.33
C GLY A 480 -27.82 -21.20 -27.14
N GLY A 481 -27.87 -20.32 -28.14
CA GLY A 481 -27.27 -18.98 -28.10
C GLY A 481 -28.22 -17.98 -27.45
N ASP A 482 -27.66 -16.98 -26.78
CA ASP A 482 -28.42 -15.87 -26.23
C ASP A 482 -27.67 -14.56 -26.51
N HIS A 483 -28.28 -13.72 -27.34
CA HIS A 483 -27.86 -12.36 -27.63
C HIS A 483 -28.37 -11.43 -26.54
N ARG A 484 -27.48 -10.67 -25.87
CA ARG A 484 -27.88 -9.55 -25.01
C ARG A 484 -27.37 -8.23 -25.57
N SER A 485 -28.31 -7.33 -25.81
CA SER A 485 -28.14 -5.96 -26.33
C SER A 485 -27.80 -4.96 -25.22
N ALA A 486 -27.14 -3.87 -25.62
CA ALA A 486 -26.50 -2.83 -24.81
C ALA A 486 -27.43 -1.88 -24.01
N ALA A 487 -28.50 -2.35 -23.36
CA ALA A 487 -29.46 -1.49 -22.67
C ALA A 487 -29.53 -1.64 -21.13
N ASP A 488 -28.77 -2.54 -20.51
CA ASP A 488 -28.88 -2.85 -19.07
C ASP A 488 -27.85 -2.13 -18.16
N ALA A 489 -27.28 -1.00 -18.60
CA ALA A 489 -26.13 -0.38 -17.92
C ALA A 489 -26.44 0.40 -16.62
N ASP A 490 -27.71 0.60 -16.25
CA ASP A 490 -28.11 1.62 -15.26
C ASP A 490 -28.91 1.12 -14.03
N ALA A 491 -28.88 -0.18 -13.71
CA ALA A 491 -29.49 -0.70 -12.47
C ALA A 491 -28.47 -0.85 -11.32
N PRO A 492 -28.83 -0.56 -10.05
CA PRO A 492 -27.97 -0.85 -8.90
C PRO A 492 -27.76 -2.36 -8.80
N LEU A 493 -26.49 -2.77 -8.94
CA LEU A 493 -26.11 -4.17 -9.08
C LEU A 493 -26.37 -4.94 -7.77
N SER A 494 -27.13 -6.03 -7.86
CA SER A 494 -27.27 -7.04 -6.82
C SER A 494 -25.92 -7.73 -6.58
N ALA A 495 -25.68 -8.24 -5.37
CA ALA A 495 -24.43 -8.92 -4.99
C ALA A 495 -24.09 -10.17 -5.85
N THR A 496 -25.05 -10.69 -6.64
CA THR A 496 -24.89 -11.77 -7.62
C THR A 496 -24.72 -11.30 -9.07
N SER A 497 -24.74 -9.99 -9.35
CA SER A 497 -24.71 -9.42 -10.71
C SER A 497 -23.49 -8.51 -10.98
N LEU A 498 -22.47 -8.52 -10.12
CA LEU A 498 -21.26 -7.74 -10.39
C LEU A 498 -20.45 -8.39 -11.52
N PRO A 499 -20.09 -7.66 -12.59
CA PRO A 499 -19.34 -8.21 -13.71
C PRO A 499 -17.99 -8.76 -13.25
N ALA A 500 -17.44 -9.70 -14.01
CA ALA A 500 -16.07 -10.16 -13.78
C ALA A 500 -15.08 -8.99 -13.90
N THR A 501 -13.96 -9.14 -13.22
CA THR A 501 -12.92 -8.12 -13.00
C THR A 501 -11.56 -8.61 -13.48
N TYR A 502 -11.37 -9.93 -13.56
CA TYR A 502 -10.24 -10.53 -14.26
C TYR A 502 -10.40 -10.38 -15.78
N TYR A 503 -9.29 -10.24 -16.49
CA TYR A 503 -9.29 -10.07 -17.94
C TYR A 503 -7.99 -10.55 -18.58
N ALA A 504 -7.99 -10.69 -19.90
CA ALA A 504 -6.81 -11.00 -20.69
C ALA A 504 -6.68 -10.03 -21.87
N PHE A 505 -5.46 -9.78 -22.32
CA PHE A 505 -5.17 -8.98 -23.51
C PHE A 505 -3.83 -9.37 -24.12
N ASP A 506 -3.59 -8.89 -25.34
CA ASP A 506 -2.32 -9.08 -26.04
C ASP A 506 -1.68 -7.71 -26.34
N HIS A 507 -0.36 -7.71 -26.43
CA HIS A 507 0.43 -6.61 -26.98
C HIS A 507 1.37 -7.21 -28.02
N GLY A 508 0.92 -7.26 -29.28
CA GLY A 508 1.56 -8.08 -30.32
C GLY A 508 1.51 -9.57 -30.00
N ASP A 509 2.68 -10.22 -29.96
CA ASP A 509 2.82 -11.66 -29.68
C ASP A 509 3.05 -11.97 -28.19
N VAL A 510 2.77 -11.03 -27.29
CA VAL A 510 2.88 -11.19 -25.84
C VAL A 510 1.50 -11.17 -25.22
N GLY A 511 1.15 -12.23 -24.47
CA GLY A 511 -0.14 -12.38 -23.82
C GLY A 511 -0.09 -12.03 -22.34
N PHE A 512 -1.16 -11.42 -21.84
CA PHE A 512 -1.35 -11.06 -20.44
C PHE A 512 -2.65 -11.63 -19.89
N PHE A 513 -2.60 -12.20 -18.69
CA PHE A 513 -3.78 -12.57 -17.91
C PHE A 513 -3.72 -11.89 -16.54
N VAL A 514 -4.75 -11.12 -16.21
CA VAL A 514 -4.85 -10.36 -14.97
C VAL A 514 -5.92 -10.98 -14.10
N MET A 515 -5.53 -11.49 -12.93
CA MET A 515 -6.41 -12.19 -12.01
C MET A 515 -7.28 -11.24 -11.18
N ASP A 516 -8.33 -11.79 -10.58
CA ASP A 516 -8.93 -11.31 -9.34
C ASP A 516 -8.60 -12.33 -8.23
N THR A 517 -7.94 -11.87 -7.18
CA THR A 517 -7.44 -12.68 -6.07
C THR A 517 -8.11 -12.33 -4.74
N ARG A 518 -9.22 -11.57 -4.76
CA ARG A 518 -9.92 -11.11 -3.54
C ARG A 518 -11.40 -11.50 -3.52
N ARG A 519 -12.12 -11.41 -4.64
CA ARG A 519 -13.57 -11.68 -4.67
C ARG A 519 -13.93 -13.16 -4.57
N TYR A 520 -13.12 -14.04 -5.15
CA TYR A 520 -13.47 -15.45 -5.28
C TYR A 520 -12.77 -16.35 -4.27
N ARG A 521 -11.85 -15.79 -3.48
CA ARG A 521 -11.05 -16.57 -2.54
C ARG A 521 -11.86 -17.05 -1.34
N SER A 522 -11.45 -18.20 -0.84
CA SER A 522 -11.87 -18.75 0.44
C SER A 522 -11.31 -17.91 1.60
N PRO A 523 -11.82 -18.05 2.84
CA PRO A 523 -11.22 -17.40 4.00
C PRO A 523 -9.74 -17.72 4.20
N ASN A 524 -8.94 -16.70 4.54
CA ASN A 524 -7.47 -16.82 4.65
C ASN A 524 -7.03 -17.92 5.63
N HIS A 525 -7.70 -18.04 6.77
CA HIS A 525 -7.38 -19.02 7.81
C HIS A 525 -8.04 -20.39 7.60
N GLN A 526 -8.81 -20.58 6.51
CA GLN A 526 -9.33 -21.91 6.18
C GLN A 526 -8.14 -22.86 5.92
N PRO A 527 -8.17 -24.12 6.39
CA PRO A 527 -7.12 -25.10 6.10
C PRO A 527 -6.91 -25.28 4.59
N ASP A 528 -5.64 -25.30 4.15
CA ASP A 528 -5.29 -25.55 2.75
C ASP A 528 -5.62 -27.00 2.36
N THR A 529 -6.71 -27.15 1.62
CA THR A 529 -7.24 -28.42 1.13
C THR A 529 -7.73 -28.21 -0.29
N VAL A 530 -8.12 -29.29 -0.97
CA VAL A 530 -8.73 -29.23 -2.32
C VAL A 530 -9.98 -28.34 -2.43
N ASN A 531 -10.58 -27.98 -1.30
CA ASN A 531 -11.76 -27.10 -1.24
C ASN A 531 -11.41 -25.63 -1.01
N LYS A 532 -10.16 -25.30 -0.66
CA LYS A 532 -9.70 -23.91 -0.50
C LYS A 532 -9.23 -23.40 -1.85
N THR A 533 -9.70 -22.22 -2.24
CA THR A 533 -9.42 -21.62 -3.55
C THR A 533 -9.12 -20.13 -3.40
N MET A 534 -8.21 -19.61 -4.20
CA MET A 534 -7.92 -18.19 -4.43
C MET A 534 -8.79 -17.65 -5.56
N LEU A 535 -8.90 -18.38 -6.68
CA LEU A 535 -9.53 -17.88 -7.92
C LEU A 535 -11.00 -18.25 -8.06
N GLY A 536 -11.48 -19.22 -7.29
CA GLY A 536 -12.74 -19.89 -7.59
C GLY A 536 -12.67 -20.76 -8.85
N ALA A 537 -13.70 -21.59 -9.04
CA ALA A 537 -13.71 -22.58 -10.11
C ALA A 537 -13.75 -21.97 -11.53
N GLU A 538 -14.50 -20.88 -11.71
CA GLU A 538 -14.71 -20.28 -13.02
C GLU A 538 -13.45 -19.58 -13.54
N GLN A 539 -12.88 -18.66 -12.77
CA GLN A 539 -11.67 -17.94 -13.18
C GLN A 539 -10.47 -18.89 -13.30
N LYS A 540 -10.33 -19.89 -12.41
CA LYS A 540 -9.29 -20.92 -12.58
C LYS A 540 -9.43 -21.63 -13.92
N ARG A 541 -10.64 -22.05 -14.29
CA ARG A 541 -10.87 -22.69 -15.60
C ARG A 541 -10.49 -21.76 -16.75
N GLU A 542 -10.94 -20.50 -16.72
CA GLU A 542 -10.62 -19.52 -17.78
C GLU A 542 -9.10 -19.27 -17.89
N LEU A 543 -8.37 -19.24 -16.77
CA LEU A 543 -6.91 -19.15 -16.77
C LEU A 543 -6.25 -20.36 -17.46
N LEU A 544 -6.69 -21.58 -17.12
CA LEU A 544 -6.14 -22.81 -17.70
C LEU A 544 -6.47 -22.93 -19.20
N ASP A 545 -7.69 -22.55 -19.59
CA ASP A 545 -8.10 -22.48 -20.99
C ASP A 545 -7.27 -21.43 -21.75
N TRP A 546 -7.07 -20.24 -21.17
CA TRP A 546 -6.23 -19.19 -21.75
C TRP A 546 -4.79 -19.67 -21.96
N LEU A 547 -4.17 -20.28 -20.93
CA LEU A 547 -2.82 -20.85 -21.01
C LEU A 547 -2.68 -21.84 -22.18
N SER A 548 -3.70 -22.69 -22.37
CA SER A 548 -3.75 -23.59 -23.52
C SER A 548 -3.86 -22.84 -24.84
N ALA A 549 -4.71 -21.81 -24.93
CA ALA A 549 -4.95 -21.06 -26.17
C ALA A 549 -3.70 -20.26 -26.60
N VAL A 550 -2.95 -19.73 -25.62
CA VAL A 550 -1.74 -18.94 -25.89
C VAL A 550 -0.47 -19.77 -26.05
N ASN A 551 -0.51 -21.07 -25.75
CA ASN A 551 0.67 -21.94 -25.65
C ASN A 551 1.61 -21.83 -26.86
N HIS A 552 1.06 -21.98 -28.07
CA HIS A 552 1.81 -21.94 -29.34
C HIS A 552 1.63 -20.65 -30.15
N THR A 553 0.96 -19.65 -29.59
CA THR A 553 0.60 -18.44 -30.33
C THR A 553 1.25 -17.17 -29.76
N ARG A 554 1.71 -17.20 -28.50
CA ARG A 554 2.39 -16.07 -27.84
C ARG A 554 3.82 -16.45 -27.44
N ALA A 555 4.74 -15.54 -27.65
CA ALA A 555 6.16 -15.67 -27.30
C ALA A 555 6.39 -15.66 -25.78
N PHE A 556 5.78 -14.70 -25.07
CA PHE A 556 5.77 -14.61 -23.61
C PHE A 556 4.32 -14.56 -23.08
N LYS A 557 4.12 -15.09 -21.88
CA LYS A 557 2.85 -15.06 -21.16
C LYS A 557 3.09 -14.46 -19.78
N PHE A 558 2.47 -13.32 -19.50
CA PHE A 558 2.51 -12.70 -18.18
C PHE A 558 1.21 -12.96 -17.43
N ILE A 559 1.32 -13.41 -16.18
CA ILE A 559 0.17 -13.62 -15.30
C ILE A 559 0.32 -12.70 -14.09
N ALA A 560 -0.66 -11.81 -13.91
CA ALA A 560 -0.67 -10.85 -12.82
C ALA A 560 -1.60 -11.30 -11.69
N SER A 561 -1.06 -11.29 -10.47
CA SER A 561 -1.74 -11.58 -9.20
C SER A 561 -1.53 -10.38 -8.28
N SER A 562 -2.51 -9.98 -7.47
CA SER A 562 -2.31 -8.83 -6.57
C SER A 562 -1.30 -9.16 -5.47
N VAL A 563 -1.37 -10.40 -4.96
CA VAL A 563 -0.47 -10.96 -3.95
C VAL A 563 0.57 -11.90 -4.56
N PRO A 564 1.75 -12.07 -3.93
CA PRO A 564 2.80 -12.97 -4.44
C PRO A 564 2.39 -14.42 -4.58
N LEU A 565 2.84 -15.05 -5.68
CA LEU A 565 2.77 -16.50 -5.86
C LEU A 565 3.79 -17.21 -4.97
N ALA A 566 4.90 -16.55 -4.65
CA ALA A 566 5.94 -17.06 -3.78
C ALA A 566 5.49 -17.22 -2.32
N SER A 567 5.97 -18.27 -1.65
CA SER A 567 5.70 -18.56 -0.24
C SER A 567 6.71 -17.92 0.74
N ASN A 568 7.62 -17.09 0.23
CA ASN A 568 8.77 -16.55 0.97
C ASN A 568 8.41 -15.53 2.06
N TRP A 569 7.20 -14.99 2.08
CA TRP A 569 6.72 -14.15 3.20
C TRP A 569 6.17 -15.03 4.32
N VAL A 570 7.07 -15.43 5.22
CA VAL A 570 6.84 -16.46 6.24
C VAL A 570 6.35 -15.94 7.59
N LEU A 571 6.32 -14.62 7.79
CA LEU A 571 5.84 -13.99 9.04
C LEU A 571 4.61 -13.11 8.79
N GLY A 572 3.86 -12.86 9.87
CA GLY A 572 2.65 -12.02 9.84
C GLY A 572 1.52 -12.71 9.09
N ASP A 573 0.83 -11.96 8.24
CA ASP A 573 -0.25 -12.46 7.37
C ASP A 573 0.26 -13.08 6.06
N GLY A 574 1.54 -12.93 5.72
CA GLY A 574 2.15 -13.47 4.51
C GLY A 574 1.80 -14.95 4.24
N PRO A 575 1.92 -15.87 5.24
CA PRO A 575 1.61 -17.28 5.06
C PRO A 575 0.15 -17.62 4.78
N VAL A 576 -0.80 -16.70 5.02
CA VAL A 576 -2.24 -16.96 4.92
C VAL A 576 -2.97 -16.06 3.92
N ASP A 577 -2.50 -14.84 3.70
CA ASP A 577 -3.11 -13.87 2.78
C ASP A 577 -2.57 -14.02 1.33
N THR A 578 -1.29 -14.38 1.18
CA THR A 578 -0.67 -14.65 -0.13
C THR A 578 -0.98 -16.07 -0.63
N TRP A 579 -0.46 -16.43 -1.81
CA TRP A 579 -0.56 -17.81 -2.31
C TRP A 579 0.17 -18.85 -1.45
N GLY A 580 1.02 -18.42 -0.50
CA GLY A 580 1.54 -19.28 0.57
C GLY A 580 0.43 -19.97 1.40
N GLY A 581 -0.76 -19.37 1.47
CA GLY A 581 -1.94 -19.94 2.14
C GLY A 581 -2.82 -20.83 1.25
N TYR A 582 -2.52 -20.95 -0.05
CA TYR A 582 -3.34 -21.60 -1.07
C TYR A 582 -2.52 -22.58 -1.92
N LEU A 583 -1.61 -23.31 -1.27
CA LEU A 583 -0.64 -24.18 -1.96
C LEU A 583 -1.29 -25.29 -2.78
N THR A 584 -2.51 -25.73 -2.43
CA THR A 584 -3.25 -26.72 -3.24
C THR A 584 -3.53 -26.19 -4.64
N GLU A 585 -4.21 -25.05 -4.73
CA GLU A 585 -4.58 -24.47 -6.02
C GLU A 585 -3.35 -23.94 -6.75
N ARG A 586 -2.37 -23.40 -6.02
CA ARG A 586 -1.07 -23.01 -6.59
C ARG A 586 -0.40 -24.18 -7.32
N ALA A 587 -0.36 -25.36 -6.70
CA ALA A 587 0.25 -26.54 -7.31
C ALA A 587 -0.52 -27.01 -8.57
N GLU A 588 -1.85 -26.91 -8.58
CA GLU A 588 -2.67 -27.19 -9.77
C GLU A 588 -2.30 -26.28 -10.95
N ILE A 589 -2.13 -24.98 -10.69
CA ILE A 589 -1.75 -24.00 -11.71
C ILE A 589 -0.31 -24.26 -12.18
N LEU A 590 0.64 -24.43 -11.26
CA LEU A 590 2.04 -24.65 -11.60
C LEU A 590 2.26 -25.95 -12.40
N ARG A 591 1.41 -26.97 -12.20
CA ARG A 591 1.41 -28.21 -12.99
C ARG A 591 1.08 -27.99 -14.46
N VAL A 592 0.25 -27.01 -14.79
CA VAL A 592 -0.04 -26.63 -16.18
C VAL A 592 1.04 -25.69 -16.69
N VAL A 593 1.45 -24.70 -15.88
CA VAL A 593 2.45 -23.71 -16.28
C VAL A 593 3.78 -24.35 -16.69
N GLN A 594 4.24 -25.42 -16.03
CA GLN A 594 5.47 -26.14 -16.45
C GLN A 594 5.42 -26.72 -17.88
N THR A 595 4.22 -26.89 -18.44
CA THR A 595 4.03 -27.39 -19.83
C THR A 595 3.89 -26.26 -20.86
N VAL A 596 3.82 -25.02 -20.41
CA VAL A 596 3.67 -23.83 -21.25
C VAL A 596 4.97 -23.03 -21.17
N PRO A 597 5.69 -22.81 -22.29
CA PRO A 597 6.94 -22.09 -22.26
C PRO A 597 6.71 -20.60 -22.00
N ASN A 598 7.71 -19.98 -21.37
CA ASN A 598 7.86 -18.53 -21.25
C ASN A 598 6.73 -17.84 -20.44
N VAL A 599 6.31 -18.49 -19.34
CA VAL A 599 5.35 -17.92 -18.39
C VAL A 599 6.09 -17.17 -17.27
N ILE A 600 5.68 -15.93 -17.00
CA ILE A 600 6.21 -15.07 -15.95
C ILE A 600 5.05 -14.60 -15.06
N PHE A 601 5.26 -14.63 -13.74
CA PHE A 601 4.32 -14.07 -12.78
C PHE A 601 4.72 -12.67 -12.33
N LEU A 602 3.72 -11.81 -12.12
CA LEU A 602 3.86 -10.44 -11.65
C LEU A 602 3.00 -10.27 -10.39
N SER A 603 3.56 -9.69 -9.33
CA SER A 603 2.85 -9.52 -8.05
C SER A 603 3.21 -8.27 -7.25
N GLY A 604 2.39 -7.95 -6.24
CA GLY A 604 2.43 -6.74 -5.42
C GLY A 604 2.30 -6.98 -3.91
N ASP A 605 1.50 -6.15 -3.22
CA ASP A 605 1.07 -6.28 -1.81
C ASP A 605 2.14 -6.03 -0.73
N ARG A 606 3.30 -6.70 -0.81
CA ARG A 606 4.18 -6.87 0.37
C ARG A 606 5.06 -5.69 0.79
N HIS A 607 4.96 -4.55 0.10
CA HIS A 607 5.83 -3.37 0.26
C HIS A 607 7.34 -3.65 0.14
N GLU A 608 7.68 -4.73 -0.55
CA GLU A 608 9.03 -5.24 -0.77
C GLU A 608 9.17 -5.70 -2.23
N ALA A 609 10.41 -5.75 -2.74
CA ALA A 609 10.69 -6.29 -4.07
C ALA A 609 11.42 -7.63 -3.97
N ALA A 610 10.96 -8.63 -4.71
CA ALA A 610 11.60 -9.95 -4.76
C ALA A 610 11.50 -10.56 -6.16
N VAL A 611 12.55 -11.28 -6.54
CA VAL A 611 12.55 -12.18 -7.70
C VAL A 611 12.70 -13.59 -7.17
N VAL A 612 11.66 -14.39 -7.32
CA VAL A 612 11.58 -15.72 -6.69
C VAL A 612 11.33 -16.78 -7.72
N ARG A 613 12.15 -17.84 -7.66
CA ARG A 613 11.97 -19.04 -8.44
C ARG A 613 11.01 -19.98 -7.72
N LEU A 614 9.93 -20.35 -8.38
CA LEU A 614 8.83 -21.09 -7.77
C LEU A 614 9.07 -22.61 -7.82
N GLY A 615 8.85 -23.30 -6.71
CA GLY A 615 8.87 -24.75 -6.60
C GLY A 615 7.80 -25.44 -7.43
N LEU A 616 8.15 -26.61 -7.97
CA LEU A 616 7.27 -27.40 -8.82
C LEU A 616 6.28 -28.26 -8.00
N PRO A 617 5.17 -28.74 -8.58
CA PRO A 617 4.13 -29.48 -7.85
C PRO A 617 4.64 -30.72 -7.10
N GLU A 618 5.66 -31.41 -7.61
CA GLU A 618 6.27 -32.58 -6.96
C GLU A 618 6.90 -32.23 -5.60
N THR A 619 7.48 -31.03 -5.46
CA THR A 619 8.04 -30.56 -4.17
C THR A 619 6.92 -30.21 -3.19
N VAL A 620 5.78 -29.70 -3.69
CA VAL A 620 4.58 -29.43 -2.86
C VAL A 620 3.95 -30.73 -2.35
N GLU A 621 3.88 -31.76 -3.18
CA GLU A 621 3.36 -33.08 -2.76
C GLU A 621 4.30 -33.78 -1.78
N ALA A 622 5.63 -33.70 -2.01
CA ALA A 622 6.63 -34.17 -1.05
C ALA A 622 6.51 -33.42 0.29
N TYR A 623 6.39 -32.09 0.27
CA TYR A 623 6.17 -31.25 1.45
C TYR A 623 4.94 -31.72 2.27
N ARG A 624 3.82 -31.98 1.60
CA ARG A 624 2.61 -32.50 2.26
C ARG A 624 2.82 -33.86 2.90
N SER A 625 3.61 -34.72 2.26
CA SER A 625 3.92 -36.05 2.81
C SER A 625 4.84 -35.97 4.04
N MET A 626 5.66 -34.92 4.15
CA MET A 626 6.56 -34.66 5.28
C MET A 626 5.82 -34.01 6.47
N GLY A 627 4.83 -33.14 6.23
CA GLY A 627 4.09 -32.36 7.24
C GLY A 627 3.06 -33.09 8.12
N ARG A 628 3.19 -34.40 8.38
CA ARG A 628 2.28 -35.16 9.27
C ARG A 628 2.94 -35.74 10.53
N ARG A 629 4.15 -35.28 10.88
CA ARG A 629 4.77 -35.53 12.19
C ARG A 629 5.13 -34.18 12.82
N GLN A 630 4.52 -33.88 13.98
CA GLN A 630 4.58 -32.62 14.77
C GLN A 630 3.67 -31.48 14.24
N ALA A 631 2.80 -30.82 15.02
CA ALA A 631 2.55 -30.86 16.46
C ALA A 631 1.06 -30.56 16.76
N SER A 632 0.48 -31.44 17.59
CA SER A 632 -0.73 -31.20 18.36
C SER A 632 -0.37 -30.38 19.60
N THR A 633 -0.50 -29.06 19.53
CA THR A 633 -0.68 -28.18 20.70
C THR A 633 -1.46 -26.96 20.23
N ALA A 634 -2.78 -27.14 20.05
CA ALA A 634 -3.69 -26.00 20.05
C ALA A 634 -3.84 -25.56 21.51
N VAL A 635 -3.34 -24.36 21.81
CA VAL A 635 -3.82 -23.57 22.94
C VAL A 635 -4.97 -22.76 22.38
N ASP A 636 -6.18 -23.08 22.81
CA ASP A 636 -7.38 -22.31 22.55
C ASP A 636 -7.26 -20.96 23.26
N ASP A 637 -7.24 -19.86 22.51
CA ASP A 637 -7.52 -18.52 23.02
C ASP A 637 -8.87 -18.06 22.42
N ASP A 638 -9.96 -18.50 23.05
CA ASP A 638 -11.29 -17.91 22.91
C ASP A 638 -11.46 -16.88 24.06
N PRO A 639 -11.65 -15.57 23.79
CA PRO A 639 -11.88 -14.59 24.83
C PRO A 639 -13.37 -14.55 25.19
N ALA A 640 -13.88 -15.64 25.74
CA ALA A 640 -15.18 -15.69 26.38
C ALA A 640 -15.15 -16.76 27.49
N ASP A 641 -15.60 -16.38 28.68
CA ASP A 641 -15.66 -17.18 29.93
C ASP A 641 -14.35 -17.45 30.69
N ALA A 642 -14.15 -16.70 31.79
CA ALA A 642 -13.78 -17.29 33.08
C ALA A 642 -13.84 -16.25 34.20
N ASP A 643 -15.02 -16.11 34.79
CA ASP A 643 -15.18 -15.71 36.18
C ASP A 643 -14.94 -16.96 37.07
N HIS A 644 -14.40 -16.75 38.27
CA HIS A 644 -14.28 -17.69 39.42
C HIS A 644 -13.08 -18.67 39.59
N ARG A 645 -12.44 -18.46 40.77
CA ARG A 645 -11.74 -19.41 41.70
C ARG A 645 -10.30 -19.82 41.36
N SER A 646 -9.27 -19.27 42.02
CA SER A 646 -8.76 -19.44 43.41
C SER A 646 -7.93 -20.71 43.67
N HIS A 647 -6.69 -20.46 44.16
CA HIS A 647 -5.79 -21.27 45.01
C HIS A 647 -4.57 -22.00 44.40
N ALA A 648 -3.40 -21.38 44.66
CA ALA A 648 -2.25 -21.88 45.45
C ALA A 648 -1.28 -22.95 44.92
N ALA A 649 0.00 -22.55 44.78
CA ALA A 649 1.25 -23.10 45.37
C ALA A 649 2.44 -22.77 44.41
N LYS A 650 3.40 -21.87 44.72
CA LYS A 650 4.58 -21.89 45.63
C LYS A 650 5.74 -22.82 45.24
N ALA A 651 6.95 -22.23 45.40
CA ALA A 651 8.32 -22.78 45.53
C ALA A 651 9.15 -22.83 44.23
N ASP A 652 10.20 -22.00 44.05
CA ASP A 652 11.59 -22.01 44.61
C ASP A 652 12.51 -22.57 43.48
N ASP A 653 13.78 -22.24 43.23
CA ASP A 653 14.80 -21.31 43.72
C ASP A 653 16.04 -21.42 42.77
N ASP A 654 16.96 -20.45 42.87
CA ASP A 654 18.44 -20.50 42.65
C ASP A 654 19.03 -20.69 41.23
N GLU A 655 19.75 -19.69 40.68
CA GLU A 655 21.17 -19.28 40.90
C GLU A 655 22.19 -20.18 40.17
N ASP A 656 22.97 -19.59 39.25
CA ASP A 656 24.44 -19.58 39.36
C ASP A 656 25.13 -18.78 38.25
N GLU A 657 26.24 -18.20 38.66
CA GLU A 657 27.04 -17.10 38.09
C GLU A 657 28.37 -17.62 37.48
N GLU A 658 29.20 -16.69 36.99
CA GLU A 658 30.65 -16.81 36.68
C GLU A 658 31.08 -17.47 35.33
N LEU A 659 32.08 -17.00 34.58
CA LEU A 659 33.13 -16.00 34.82
C LEU A 659 33.80 -15.52 33.51
N ALA A 660 34.36 -14.32 33.58
CA ALA A 660 35.12 -13.56 32.60
C ALA A 660 36.41 -14.21 32.04
N ALA A 661 36.84 -13.77 30.86
CA ALA A 661 37.97 -12.81 30.70
C ALA A 661 38.67 -12.92 29.32
N GLY A 662 38.99 -11.77 28.71
CA GLY A 662 39.95 -11.69 27.59
C GLY A 662 39.87 -10.41 26.76
N VAL A 663 40.49 -9.34 27.25
CA VAL A 663 40.60 -8.02 26.58
C VAL A 663 41.70 -8.04 25.52
N GLY A 664 41.41 -7.48 24.34
CA GLY A 664 42.39 -7.15 23.30
C GLY A 664 41.88 -5.99 22.44
N HIS A 665 42.51 -4.84 22.60
CA HIS A 665 42.20 -3.56 21.95
C HIS A 665 42.92 -3.49 20.60
N HIS A 666 42.22 -3.25 19.48
CA HIS A 666 42.80 -2.59 18.29
C HIS A 666 41.71 -1.88 17.48
N ASP A 667 41.97 -0.60 17.26
CA ASP A 667 41.19 0.37 16.52
C ASP A 667 41.33 0.22 14.99
N HIS A 668 40.27 0.66 14.32
CA HIS A 668 40.19 1.25 12.98
C HIS A 668 40.37 0.38 11.71
N ASP A 669 39.44 0.67 10.78
CA ASP A 669 39.39 0.38 9.34
C ASP A 669 38.85 -0.99 8.88
N ASP A 670 37.51 -1.11 8.78
CA ASP A 670 36.86 -2.17 7.99
C ASP A 670 35.48 -1.76 7.40
N HIS A 671 35.42 -0.59 6.76
CA HIS A 671 34.22 -0.14 6.02
C HIS A 671 34.36 -0.18 4.48
N ALA A 672 35.39 -0.82 3.93
CA ALA A 672 35.59 -0.84 2.47
C ALA A 672 35.70 -2.25 1.83
N ALA A 673 35.80 -3.34 2.59
CA ALA A 673 36.13 -4.66 2.01
C ALA A 673 34.93 -5.58 1.70
N HIS A 674 33.70 -5.23 2.07
CA HIS A 674 32.51 -6.07 1.83
C HIS A 674 31.66 -5.69 0.60
N GLN A 675 32.03 -4.66 -0.16
CA GLN A 675 31.29 -4.23 -1.37
C GLN A 675 31.90 -4.72 -2.69
N ASP A 676 33.18 -5.11 -2.73
CA ASP A 676 33.86 -5.45 -4.00
C ASP A 676 33.84 -6.94 -4.38
N LEU A 677 33.37 -7.83 -3.50
CA LEU A 677 33.18 -9.25 -3.84
C LEU A 677 31.82 -9.55 -4.49
N HIS A 678 30.86 -8.61 -4.45
CA HIS A 678 29.56 -8.74 -5.12
C HIS A 678 29.59 -8.30 -6.59
N ALA A 679 30.49 -7.39 -6.99
CA ALA A 679 30.54 -6.87 -8.35
C ALA A 679 31.16 -7.85 -9.38
N THR A 680 32.00 -8.78 -8.92
CA THR A 680 32.71 -9.72 -9.82
C THR A 680 32.05 -11.11 -9.87
N ALA A 681 31.17 -11.45 -8.91
CA ALA A 681 30.40 -12.69 -8.91
C ALA A 681 29.12 -12.63 -9.78
N VAL A 682 28.70 -11.44 -10.22
CA VAL A 682 27.52 -11.22 -11.08
C VAL A 682 27.82 -11.45 -12.57
N ALA A 683 29.09 -11.59 -12.97
CA ALA A 683 29.47 -11.76 -14.38
C ALA A 683 29.73 -13.21 -14.83
N LEU A 684 29.68 -14.20 -13.92
CA LEU A 684 30.10 -15.58 -14.23
C LEU A 684 29.24 -16.68 -13.55
N TYR A 685 27.96 -16.43 -13.27
CA TYR A 685 26.98 -17.53 -13.14
C TYR A 685 26.43 -17.86 -14.53
N ASP A 686 27.27 -18.63 -15.22
CA ASP A 686 27.01 -19.56 -16.31
C ASP A 686 25.64 -19.52 -17.01
N ALA A 687 25.74 -19.34 -18.32
CA ALA A 687 24.80 -19.77 -19.33
C ALA A 687 24.62 -21.30 -19.40
N ALA A 688 24.59 -21.99 -18.25
CA ALA A 688 24.46 -23.44 -18.13
C ALA A 688 23.25 -23.79 -17.24
N SER A 689 22.25 -24.39 -17.89
CA SER A 689 20.89 -24.70 -17.40
C SER A 689 19.96 -23.48 -17.31
N ILE A 690 19.05 -23.38 -18.29
CA ILE A 690 17.79 -22.65 -18.10
C ILE A 690 17.08 -23.43 -16.99
N ASP A 691 17.14 -22.95 -15.74
CA ASP A 691 16.27 -23.48 -14.69
C ASP A 691 14.83 -23.22 -15.17
N GLU A 692 14.15 -24.30 -15.56
CA GLU A 692 12.86 -24.26 -16.26
C GLU A 692 11.70 -23.81 -15.36
N ARG A 693 11.98 -23.52 -14.08
CA ARG A 693 10.99 -23.13 -13.10
C ARG A 693 10.40 -21.74 -13.39
N PRO A 694 9.08 -21.56 -13.22
CA PRO A 694 8.46 -20.23 -13.30
C PRO A 694 9.04 -19.27 -12.26
N ILE A 695 9.05 -17.98 -12.60
CA ILE A 695 9.56 -16.91 -11.74
C ILE A 695 8.43 -15.94 -11.42
N ASP A 696 8.33 -15.58 -10.14
CA ASP A 696 7.49 -14.51 -9.62
C ASP A 696 8.32 -13.25 -9.36
N PHE A 697 7.90 -12.16 -9.99
CA PHE A 697 8.45 -10.82 -9.78
C PHE A 697 7.45 -10.01 -8.95
N SER A 698 7.70 -9.95 -7.64
CA SER A 698 6.93 -9.13 -6.72
C SER A 698 7.57 -7.76 -6.61
N THR A 699 6.83 -6.67 -6.84
CA THR A 699 7.36 -5.31 -6.72
C THR A 699 6.33 -4.32 -6.17
N SER A 700 6.57 -3.87 -4.94
CA SER A 700 5.84 -2.79 -4.28
C SER A 700 6.73 -2.16 -3.20
N PRO A 701 6.46 -0.94 -2.71
CA PRO A 701 5.36 -0.06 -3.11
C PRO A 701 5.79 1.01 -4.12
N VAL A 702 4.89 1.44 -5.00
CA VAL A 702 5.11 2.61 -5.87
C VAL A 702 5.26 3.86 -5.02
N ASN A 703 4.47 4.00 -3.95
CA ASN A 703 4.62 5.12 -3.02
C ASN A 703 4.04 4.81 -1.63
N GLN A 704 4.86 4.26 -0.72
CA GLN A 704 4.43 3.93 0.64
C GLN A 704 5.62 3.73 1.58
N PHE A 705 5.37 3.27 2.82
CA PHE A 705 6.43 2.77 3.69
C PHE A 705 6.93 1.40 3.26
N TYR A 706 8.19 1.13 3.58
CA TYR A 706 8.63 -0.22 3.93
C TYR A 706 8.58 -0.38 5.45
N PHE A 707 8.31 -1.58 5.97
CA PHE A 707 8.29 -1.80 7.41
C PHE A 707 9.74 -2.00 7.91
N PRO A 708 10.34 -1.12 8.73
CA PRO A 708 11.77 -1.17 9.03
C PRO A 708 12.15 -2.16 10.15
N LEU A 709 11.19 -2.60 10.97
CA LEU A 709 11.48 -3.38 12.19
C LEU A 709 11.38 -4.90 12.04
N ILE A 710 10.59 -5.41 11.09
CA ILE A 710 10.38 -6.84 10.89
C ILE A 710 10.69 -7.19 9.43
N GLN A 711 11.64 -8.10 9.22
CA GLN A 711 11.85 -8.75 7.92
C GLN A 711 10.99 -10.00 7.89
N ALA A 712 9.89 -9.97 7.13
CA ALA A 712 8.98 -11.10 7.01
C ALA A 712 9.39 -12.11 5.94
N PHE A 713 10.46 -11.83 5.19
CA PHE A 713 10.91 -12.57 4.01
C PHE A 713 12.04 -13.56 4.31
N SER A 714 11.90 -14.80 3.82
CA SER A 714 12.95 -15.82 3.80
C SER A 714 13.57 -15.95 2.41
N MET A 715 14.90 -15.98 2.31
CA MET A 715 15.62 -16.15 1.03
C MET A 715 15.41 -17.53 0.39
N SER A 716 15.14 -18.56 1.19
CA SER A 716 14.76 -19.88 0.70
C SER A 716 13.71 -20.46 1.64
N THR A 717 12.77 -21.18 1.05
CA THR A 717 11.76 -21.96 1.75
C THR A 717 11.88 -23.40 1.25
N GLU A 718 11.09 -24.31 1.81
CA GLU A 718 11.07 -25.70 1.33
C GLU A 718 10.56 -25.82 -0.11
N LEU A 719 9.88 -24.80 -0.63
CA LEU A 719 9.29 -24.78 -1.97
C LEU A 719 10.01 -23.83 -2.93
N ASP A 720 10.31 -22.61 -2.47
CA ASP A 720 10.66 -21.47 -3.31
C ASP A 720 12.00 -20.85 -2.92
N ASP A 721 12.78 -20.47 -3.93
CA ASP A 721 14.13 -19.91 -3.79
C ASP A 721 14.19 -18.49 -4.34
N ALA A 722 14.59 -17.53 -3.51
CA ALA A 722 14.75 -16.15 -3.93
C ALA A 722 16.07 -15.96 -4.69
N ILE A 723 15.98 -15.39 -5.89
CA ILE A 723 17.12 -14.93 -6.70
C ILE A 723 17.57 -13.55 -6.21
N TYR A 724 16.61 -12.70 -5.86
CA TYR A 724 16.86 -11.34 -5.41
C TYR A 724 15.78 -10.90 -4.42
N TYR A 725 16.18 -10.06 -3.47
CA TYR A 725 15.27 -9.47 -2.49
C TYR A 725 15.75 -8.08 -2.09
N ARG A 726 14.81 -7.12 -2.04
CA ARG A 726 15.04 -5.75 -1.61
C ARG A 726 13.87 -5.24 -0.79
N ARG A 727 14.14 -5.03 0.50
CA ARG A 727 13.18 -4.54 1.47
C ARG A 727 13.07 -3.02 1.53
N VAL A 728 14.23 -2.36 1.55
CA VAL A 728 14.35 -0.91 1.75
C VAL A 728 13.69 -0.13 0.61
N ASP A 729 13.56 1.19 0.80
CA ASP A 729 12.95 2.16 -0.13
C ASP A 729 11.43 2.29 -0.03
N ASN A 730 10.96 3.54 -0.15
CA ASN A 730 9.54 3.91 -0.12
C ASN A 730 8.92 3.98 -1.52
N ILE A 731 9.77 3.82 -2.54
CA ILE A 731 9.42 3.82 -3.96
C ILE A 731 10.13 2.63 -4.58
N LYS A 732 9.37 1.71 -5.15
CA LYS A 732 9.81 0.52 -5.87
C LYS A 732 8.79 0.22 -6.97
N TYR A 733 9.27 0.17 -8.21
CA TYR A 733 8.50 -0.27 -9.37
C TYR A 733 9.44 -0.99 -10.34
N ALA A 734 8.88 -1.83 -11.20
CA ALA A 734 9.65 -2.57 -12.17
C ALA A 734 9.30 -2.15 -13.60
N ILE A 735 10.30 -2.13 -14.48
CA ILE A 735 10.11 -2.03 -15.92
C ILE A 735 10.57 -3.35 -16.55
N PHE A 736 9.71 -3.93 -17.37
CA PHE A 736 10.03 -5.09 -18.19
C PHE A 736 10.31 -4.62 -19.61
N ARG A 737 11.52 -4.91 -20.09
CA ARG A 737 11.86 -4.77 -21.50
C ARG A 737 11.63 -6.10 -22.19
N VAL A 738 10.62 -6.15 -23.06
CA VAL A 738 10.29 -7.35 -23.82
C VAL A 738 10.80 -7.20 -25.23
N ASP A 739 11.55 -8.20 -25.70
CA ASP A 739 12.05 -8.26 -27.06
C ASP A 739 11.85 -9.68 -27.63
N THR A 740 10.86 -9.81 -28.51
CA THR A 740 10.57 -11.02 -29.28
C THR A 740 10.97 -10.85 -30.75
N ARG A 741 11.46 -9.67 -31.12
CA ARG A 741 11.74 -9.25 -32.50
C ARG A 741 13.20 -9.46 -32.88
N SER A 742 14.14 -9.04 -32.04
CA SER A 742 15.57 -9.00 -32.38
C SER A 742 16.18 -10.39 -32.55
N ASN A 743 15.74 -11.36 -31.74
CA ASN A 743 16.14 -12.77 -31.86
C ASN A 743 14.95 -13.69 -31.56
N PRO A 744 14.12 -14.03 -32.57
CA PRO A 744 12.93 -14.86 -32.37
C PRO A 744 13.23 -16.29 -31.85
N GLN A 745 14.46 -16.77 -32.00
CA GLN A 745 14.86 -18.08 -31.45
C GLN A 745 15.17 -18.04 -29.96
N GLN A 746 15.37 -16.85 -29.40
CA GLN A 746 15.63 -16.65 -27.98
C GLN A 746 15.04 -15.29 -27.55
N PRO A 747 13.70 -15.18 -27.46
CA PRO A 747 13.07 -13.94 -27.03
C PRO A 747 13.49 -13.63 -25.59
N THR A 748 13.50 -12.35 -25.22
CA THR A 748 13.93 -11.92 -23.88
C THR A 748 12.89 -11.07 -23.18
N ALA A 749 12.80 -11.24 -21.86
CA ALA A 749 12.09 -10.34 -20.97
C ALA A 749 13.04 -9.92 -19.85
N THR A 750 13.47 -8.66 -19.87
CA THR A 750 14.41 -8.11 -18.87
C THR A 750 13.65 -7.31 -17.83
N TYR A 751 13.58 -7.84 -16.63
CA TYR A 751 13.11 -7.15 -15.43
C TYR A 751 14.15 -6.13 -14.98
N GLN A 752 13.70 -4.91 -14.68
CA GLN A 752 14.52 -3.83 -14.17
C GLN A 752 13.83 -3.20 -12.95
N LEU A 753 14.45 -3.29 -11.78
CA LEU A 753 13.92 -2.69 -10.55
C LEU A 753 14.41 -1.24 -10.42
N PHE A 754 13.48 -0.31 -10.25
CA PHE A 754 13.75 1.08 -9.95
C PHE A 754 13.31 1.42 -8.54
N THR A 755 14.05 2.31 -7.87
CA THR A 755 13.72 2.78 -6.53
C THR A 755 13.86 4.30 -6.43
N ASN A 756 13.78 4.88 -5.22
CA ASN A 756 14.15 6.28 -4.99
C ASN A 756 15.65 6.57 -5.23
N GLU A 757 16.49 5.56 -5.48
CA GLU A 757 17.87 5.77 -5.89
C GLU A 757 17.95 6.32 -7.33
N HIS A 758 19.00 7.09 -7.61
CA HIS A 758 19.25 7.67 -8.94
C HIS A 758 18.09 8.50 -9.52
N ASP A 759 17.24 9.06 -8.65
CA ASP A 759 15.99 9.73 -9.00
C ASP A 759 15.07 8.87 -9.91
N GLY A 760 15.19 7.55 -9.81
CA GLY A 760 14.51 6.56 -10.65
C GLY A 760 14.86 6.62 -12.14
N ARG A 761 16.01 7.19 -12.50
CA ARG A 761 16.51 7.23 -13.89
C ARG A 761 17.29 5.99 -14.30
N ARG A 762 17.76 5.20 -13.33
CA ARG A 762 18.53 3.97 -13.56
C ARG A 762 18.02 2.86 -12.65
N PRO A 763 17.98 1.62 -13.14
CA PRO A 763 17.59 0.50 -12.31
C PRO A 763 18.69 0.15 -11.30
N VAL A 764 18.30 -0.29 -10.12
CA VAL A 764 19.19 -0.80 -9.07
C VAL A 764 19.49 -2.29 -9.23
N TYR A 765 18.68 -3.00 -10.03
CA TYR A 765 18.84 -4.41 -10.31
C TYR A 765 18.20 -4.77 -11.64
N ASN A 766 18.83 -5.68 -12.39
CA ASN A 766 18.30 -6.22 -13.64
C ASN A 766 18.36 -7.75 -13.62
N PHE A 767 17.34 -8.39 -14.20
CA PHE A 767 17.31 -9.84 -14.40
C PHE A 767 16.67 -10.17 -15.75
N THR A 768 17.36 -10.94 -16.59
CA THR A 768 16.86 -11.31 -17.92
C THR A 768 16.39 -12.75 -17.94
N VAL A 769 15.11 -12.93 -18.30
CA VAL A 769 14.55 -14.23 -18.66
C VAL A 769 14.79 -14.47 -20.15
N TYR A 770 15.53 -15.53 -20.46
CA TYR A 770 15.72 -16.01 -21.82
C TYR A 770 14.62 -17.03 -22.14
N GLY A 771 13.70 -16.64 -23.01
CA GLY A 771 12.62 -17.49 -23.46
C GLY A 771 13.08 -18.56 -24.45
N ARG A 772 12.32 -19.63 -24.54
CA ARG A 772 12.47 -20.68 -25.55
C ARG A 772 11.85 -20.23 -26.89
N PRO A 773 12.32 -20.78 -28.02
CA PRO A 773 11.64 -20.61 -29.30
C PRO A 773 10.20 -21.09 -29.18
N TRP A 774 9.25 -20.27 -29.63
CA TRP A 774 7.87 -20.69 -29.80
C TRP A 774 7.67 -20.96 -31.30
N GLN A 775 7.74 -22.22 -31.71
CA GLN A 775 7.33 -22.55 -33.08
C GLN A 775 5.82 -22.71 -33.14
N LYS A 776 5.23 -22.00 -34.11
CA LYS A 776 3.90 -22.25 -34.63
C LYS A 776 3.93 -23.64 -35.29
N VAL A 777 3.38 -24.65 -34.62
CA VAL A 777 3.14 -25.97 -35.24
C VAL A 777 2.08 -25.82 -36.33
#